data_AF-A0A941GS38-F1
#
_entry.id   AF-A0A941GS38-F1
#
_cell.length_a   1.000
_cell.length_b   1.000
_cell.length_c   1.000
_cell.angle_alpha   90.00
_cell.angle_beta   90.00
_cell.angle_gamma   90.00
#
_symmetry.space_group_name_H-M   'P 1'
#
loop_
_entity.id
_entity.type
_entity.pdbx_description
1 polymer ?
#
loop_
_entity_poly.entity_id
_entity_poly.type
_entity_poly.pdbx_seq_one_letter_code
_entity_poly.pdbx_strand_id
1 'polypeptide(L)'
;MVNRIVPGNNNLVFVDYGDLLQHIWRAIRDEELFKVSGDRLRLNIDLDKIATKVVNASPQTPVLEPEYHARMATVNFTQEFRERFPGKIRELRDCLKKKLENYLLGENLPIANLLDTLITDLTDYQNREAKLDFSYPFPSHCKLVKQRLSLQKEGGGSNSLLKFHKVTLTVQNINGFDTELKAGLENFIKEQDDNDREELEDILKEITKDTNDPNSDFYRVKRLVDTEVVGQLKREAKIIYLEYLNSNINAQKHPEVIYLQDLIRRLRLINDYLNHPENPDDHYVINYQGVEVDLRQLLSQSHIFDALPIIPIVGGNIGETTDKEKGRREFTFGLKLKLNGKVEARGGVTAFRYYLNLIDPESKEHQAELKNNKEKFIKKVFSVFFVYYFVCASRCEPNKPGYNLRDELQFDPVKSWKSNYLKTFQGDDEVGKTKLLKTVNDYFLGQQNDTVKIQLQIESKIAKLVKLLKNFIKHLPRYSSAEYPKHIIIYKGILQNNIESILETNTFFQKVVRENPKKSLQYLSLEEAEVNSNALLALPAIIKIEDIRYIRMPEKQEFSMEYDLGGIKALPVLFVPKHNTGREQYKNFNQRSLVTFPFTLENGQLSSQQYFTYCFTFFLLVYICLKILLDEAKEQLFVPILRFHLKRRNKSEEKQDLDQQIGNYSKVLAHLLNEEHLANSQGFDITNLNNYKNLNGMSSLYAVIPKNFHFSNPQDQPKLDKLVIMIVSSRECDAKKGNPNRDERISNLVGEIVTVNRRDNGIIQLRKWKSLSENYPTAEMYRQPVVISDAVSNLYREGYRHFLYIAQTPFTDTLNLTQQTDGDNDQLFFHSKNIIRYLYQQHHEIKLYPIFFDKYYVRKLDEKLTTSLYIQDTKELMGLVNDPSQQAVVFFNLFNGITVGKGDDRIYNGVISYATLLNVYQEFLDEKGLRQLVDDTEIKNDILQYLTLLHFSRYEKSRDLSLKLEPYQGIIGDDSVGKLALFKHMNGQAEFNSLAFLTEVKKALWSF
;
A
#
# COMPACT_ATOMS: atom_id res chain seq x y z
N MET A 1 -27.52 -38.59 -3.39
CA MET A 1 -28.19 -37.30 -3.14
C MET A 1 -27.83 -36.37 -4.27
N VAL A 2 -28.83 -35.91 -5.02
CA VAL A 2 -28.64 -35.09 -6.21
C VAL A 2 -28.51 -33.64 -5.76
N ASN A 3 -27.34 -33.02 -6.01
CA ASN A 3 -27.11 -31.60 -5.77
C ASN A 3 -28.03 -30.78 -6.68
N ARG A 4 -29.05 -30.14 -6.09
CA ARG A 4 -29.82 -29.08 -6.78
C ARG A 4 -29.00 -27.80 -6.74
N ILE A 5 -28.60 -27.31 -7.91
CA ILE A 5 -28.09 -25.94 -8.07
C ILE A 5 -29.30 -25.00 -7.98
N VAL A 6 -29.40 -24.24 -6.89
CA VAL A 6 -30.34 -23.14 -6.72
C VAL A 6 -29.60 -21.83 -7.06
N PRO A 7 -30.18 -20.88 -7.82
CA PRO A 7 -29.59 -19.56 -8.02
C PRO A 7 -29.46 -18.87 -6.66
N GLY A 8 -28.24 -18.52 -6.23
CA GLY A 8 -28.00 -17.86 -4.94
C GLY A 8 -26.94 -18.53 -4.05
N ASN A 9 -26.35 -19.65 -4.44
CA ASN A 9 -25.33 -20.35 -3.65
C ASN A 9 -23.92 -19.77 -3.87
N ASN A 10 -23.69 -18.50 -3.51
CA ASN A 10 -22.32 -17.97 -3.42
C ASN A 10 -21.75 -18.23 -2.01
N ASN A 11 -20.45 -18.48 -1.90
CA ASN A 11 -19.79 -18.82 -0.63
C ASN A 11 -19.49 -17.58 0.24
N LEU A 12 -20.33 -16.54 0.13
CA LEU A 12 -20.18 -15.24 0.78
C LEU A 12 -21.25 -15.07 1.86
N VAL A 13 -20.90 -14.31 2.90
CA VAL A 13 -21.83 -14.03 3.99
C VAL A 13 -22.87 -13.01 3.53
N PHE A 14 -24.15 -13.29 3.78
CA PHE A 14 -25.24 -12.38 3.44
C PHE A 14 -25.38 -11.22 4.43
N VAL A 15 -25.81 -10.07 3.92
CA VAL A 15 -26.15 -8.89 4.72
C VAL A 15 -27.55 -8.35 4.41
N ASP A 16 -28.24 -7.83 5.43
CA ASP A 16 -29.54 -7.16 5.35
C ASP A 16 -29.55 -5.92 6.25
N TYR A 17 -29.63 -4.73 5.65
CA TYR A 17 -29.63 -3.46 6.40
C TYR A 17 -31.05 -2.95 6.72
N GLY A 18 -32.09 -3.74 6.48
CA GLY A 18 -33.49 -3.33 6.58
C GLY A 18 -33.89 -2.75 7.94
N ASP A 19 -33.50 -3.43 9.02
CA ASP A 19 -33.78 -2.94 10.38
C ASP A 19 -33.08 -1.60 10.67
N LEU A 20 -31.80 -1.47 10.28
CA LEU A 20 -31.02 -0.25 10.44
C LEU A 20 -31.64 0.91 9.63
N LEU A 21 -31.98 0.69 8.35
CA LEU A 21 -32.64 1.68 7.50
C LEU A 21 -34.01 2.11 8.05
N GLN A 22 -34.76 1.17 8.62
CA GLN A 22 -36.06 1.46 9.24
C GLN A 22 -35.93 2.33 10.51
N HIS A 23 -34.92 2.07 11.34
CA HIS A 23 -34.60 2.91 12.49
C HIS A 23 -34.16 4.31 12.08
N ILE A 24 -33.33 4.42 11.03
CA ILE A 24 -32.94 5.71 10.45
C ILE A 24 -34.17 6.49 9.97
N TRP A 25 -35.05 5.83 9.21
CA TRP A 25 -36.28 6.45 8.71
C TRP A 25 -37.18 6.98 9.83
N ARG A 26 -37.37 6.19 10.90
CA ARG A 26 -38.14 6.63 12.09
C ARG A 26 -37.48 7.84 12.74
N ALA A 27 -36.16 7.80 12.96
CA ALA A 27 -35.45 8.89 13.60
C ALA A 27 -35.56 10.21 12.82
N ILE A 28 -35.46 10.18 11.48
CA ILE A 28 -35.59 11.37 10.62
C ILE A 28 -36.91 12.09 10.87
N ARG A 29 -38.02 11.35 11.02
CA ARG A 29 -39.36 11.93 11.19
C ARG A 29 -39.52 12.78 12.44
N ASP A 30 -38.84 12.42 13.52
CA ASP A 30 -39.06 13.00 14.84
C ASP A 30 -38.18 14.24 15.13
N GLU A 31 -37.08 14.43 14.39
CA GLU A 31 -36.09 15.47 14.71
C GLU A 31 -36.12 16.64 13.72
N GLU A 32 -35.81 17.84 14.21
CA GLU A 32 -35.48 18.98 13.36
C GLU A 32 -34.03 18.89 12.89
N LEU A 33 -33.82 18.92 11.57
CA LEU A 33 -32.52 18.64 10.94
C LEU A 33 -31.91 19.88 10.29
N PHE A 34 -32.74 20.73 9.70
CA PHE A 34 -32.33 21.82 8.84
C PHE A 34 -32.43 23.15 9.56
N LYS A 35 -31.42 24.01 9.36
CA LYS A 35 -31.47 25.40 9.77
C LYS A 35 -30.80 26.29 8.74
N VAL A 36 -31.52 27.28 8.25
CA VAL A 36 -30.96 28.31 7.35
C VAL A 36 -30.56 29.53 8.19
N SER A 37 -29.43 30.15 7.87
CA SER A 37 -29.01 31.40 8.52
C SER A 37 -29.92 32.56 8.11
N GLY A 38 -30.02 33.60 8.95
CA GLY A 38 -30.90 34.75 8.65
C GLY A 38 -30.55 35.50 7.37
N ASP A 39 -29.28 35.44 6.93
CA ASP A 39 -28.80 35.97 5.65
C ASP A 39 -28.94 34.98 4.47
N ARG A 40 -29.46 33.77 4.72
CA ARG A 40 -29.70 32.68 3.74
C ARG A 40 -28.45 32.18 3.01
N LEU A 41 -27.27 32.52 3.51
CA LEU A 41 -26.00 32.06 2.94
C LEU A 41 -25.58 30.70 3.50
N ARG A 42 -26.15 30.22 4.61
CA ARG A 42 -25.68 28.99 5.26
C ARG A 42 -26.82 28.04 5.56
N LEU A 43 -26.63 26.79 5.15
CA LEU A 43 -27.50 25.67 5.51
C LEU A 43 -26.78 24.77 6.50
N ASN A 44 -27.34 24.61 7.69
CA ASN A 44 -26.87 23.69 8.71
C ASN A 44 -27.75 22.45 8.75
N ILE A 45 -27.12 21.27 8.68
CA ILE A 45 -27.79 19.96 8.63
C ILE A 45 -27.29 19.11 9.81
N ASP A 46 -28.03 19.08 10.91
CA ASP A 46 -27.65 18.37 12.15
C ASP A 46 -28.06 16.88 12.11
N LEU A 47 -27.21 16.06 11.51
CA LEU A 47 -27.41 14.59 11.41
C LEU A 47 -26.88 13.82 12.61
N ASP A 48 -26.09 14.46 13.46
CA ASP A 48 -25.46 13.85 14.64
C ASP A 48 -26.50 13.40 15.68
N LYS A 49 -27.60 14.15 15.83
CA LYS A 49 -28.74 13.75 16.67
C LYS A 49 -29.40 12.48 16.16
N ILE A 50 -29.59 12.36 14.84
CA ILE A 50 -30.16 11.16 14.21
C ILE A 50 -29.27 9.95 14.43
N ALA A 51 -27.98 10.09 14.13
CA ALA A 51 -27.02 9.01 14.33
C ALA A 51 -27.02 8.55 15.80
N THR A 52 -27.03 9.47 16.77
CA THR A 52 -27.09 9.15 18.20
C THR A 52 -28.40 8.45 18.60
N LYS A 53 -29.54 8.90 18.06
CA LYS A 53 -30.84 8.27 18.32
C LYS A 53 -30.92 6.85 17.78
N VAL A 54 -30.39 6.61 16.57
CA VAL A 54 -30.33 5.26 15.97
C VAL A 54 -29.38 4.36 16.76
N VAL A 55 -28.23 4.89 17.21
CA VAL A 55 -27.34 4.17 18.12
C VAL A 55 -28.07 3.71 19.39
N ASN A 56 -28.86 4.59 20.02
CA ASN A 56 -29.62 4.27 21.22
C ASN A 56 -30.76 3.27 20.98
N ALA A 57 -31.29 3.21 19.75
CA ALA A 57 -32.31 2.22 19.37
C ALA A 57 -31.75 0.79 19.22
N SER A 58 -30.42 0.63 19.20
CA SER A 58 -29.73 -0.67 19.16
C SER A 58 -30.24 -1.60 18.05
N PRO A 59 -30.11 -1.20 16.77
CA PRO A 59 -30.57 -2.00 15.64
C PRO A 59 -29.88 -3.36 15.58
N GLN A 60 -30.56 -4.34 14.97
CA GLN A 60 -30.03 -5.68 14.76
C GLN A 60 -28.79 -5.67 13.86
N THR A 61 -27.92 -6.66 14.04
CA THR A 61 -26.75 -6.79 13.17
C THR A 61 -27.18 -7.09 11.73
N PRO A 62 -26.65 -6.35 10.74
CA PRO A 62 -26.92 -6.64 9.34
C PRO A 62 -26.36 -7.96 8.84
N VAL A 63 -25.39 -8.57 9.53
CA VAL A 63 -24.74 -9.81 9.08
C VAL A 63 -25.56 -11.02 9.52
N LEU A 64 -26.04 -11.81 8.56
CA LEU A 64 -26.99 -12.90 8.82
C LEU A 64 -26.32 -14.22 9.23
N GLU A 65 -25.02 -14.36 8.97
CA GLU A 65 -24.21 -15.50 9.45
C GLU A 65 -23.23 -15.04 10.55
N PRO A 66 -22.63 -15.97 11.32
CA PRO A 66 -21.63 -15.58 12.31
C PRO A 66 -20.47 -14.80 11.67
N GLU A 67 -20.29 -13.54 12.08
CA GLU A 67 -19.31 -12.61 11.49
C GLU A 67 -17.88 -13.15 11.43
N TYR A 68 -17.49 -14.09 12.31
CA TYR A 68 -16.14 -14.68 12.29
C TYR A 68 -15.85 -15.50 11.03
N HIS A 69 -16.88 -15.90 10.28
CA HIS A 69 -16.73 -16.50 8.95
C HIS A 69 -16.43 -15.45 7.87
N ALA A 70 -16.76 -14.18 8.06
CA ALA A 70 -16.47 -13.10 7.13
C ALA A 70 -15.12 -12.45 7.41
N ARG A 71 -14.39 -12.17 6.33
CA ARG A 71 -13.29 -11.18 6.36
C ARG A 71 -13.85 -9.78 6.03
N MET A 72 -14.74 -9.70 5.05
CA MET A 72 -15.46 -8.49 4.65
C MET A 72 -16.92 -8.84 4.33
N ALA A 73 -17.86 -7.97 4.68
CA ALA A 73 -19.28 -8.13 4.40
C ALA A 73 -19.94 -6.75 4.22
N THR A 74 -20.48 -6.47 3.02
CA THR A 74 -20.99 -5.13 2.65
C THR A 74 -22.18 -5.16 1.69
N VAL A 75 -22.08 -5.82 0.53
CA VAL A 75 -23.07 -5.69 -0.56
C VAL A 75 -23.66 -7.02 -1.03
N ASN A 76 -23.26 -8.14 -0.44
CA ASN A 76 -23.89 -9.44 -0.71
C ASN A 76 -25.29 -9.53 -0.06
N PHE A 77 -26.26 -8.80 -0.62
CA PHE A 77 -27.64 -8.77 -0.15
C PHE A 77 -28.34 -10.12 -0.38
N THR A 78 -29.23 -10.48 0.54
CA THR A 78 -30.25 -11.52 0.28
C THR A 78 -31.10 -11.12 -0.92
N GLN A 79 -31.67 -12.09 -1.64
CA GLN A 79 -32.53 -11.80 -2.80
C GLN A 79 -33.70 -10.88 -2.41
N GLU A 80 -34.38 -11.18 -1.29
CA GLU A 80 -35.51 -10.39 -0.80
C GLU A 80 -35.10 -8.95 -0.42
N PHE A 81 -33.93 -8.77 0.19
CA PHE A 81 -33.44 -7.43 0.53
C PHE A 81 -32.99 -6.65 -0.70
N ARG A 82 -32.33 -7.31 -1.66
CA ARG A 82 -31.86 -6.70 -2.91
C ARG A 82 -33.00 -6.03 -3.69
N GLU A 83 -34.16 -6.68 -3.75
CA GLU A 83 -35.35 -6.15 -4.45
C GLU A 83 -35.96 -4.93 -3.73
N ARG A 84 -35.96 -4.91 -2.38
CA ARG A 84 -36.56 -3.83 -1.58
C ARG A 84 -35.61 -2.67 -1.28
N PHE A 85 -34.30 -2.89 -1.34
CA PHE A 85 -33.27 -1.92 -0.97
C PHE A 85 -33.44 -0.58 -1.73
N PRO A 86 -33.64 -0.53 -3.06
CA PRO A 86 -33.84 0.73 -3.76
C PRO A 86 -35.07 1.51 -3.30
N GLY A 87 -36.14 0.81 -2.93
CA GLY A 87 -37.34 1.41 -2.34
C GLY A 87 -37.03 2.10 -1.01
N LYS A 88 -36.33 1.39 -0.10
CA LYS A 88 -35.94 1.92 1.22
C LYS A 88 -35.04 3.16 1.13
N ILE A 89 -34.08 3.18 0.20
CA ILE A 89 -33.22 4.35 -0.01
C ILE A 89 -34.03 5.55 -0.53
N ARG A 90 -34.95 5.33 -1.47
CA ARG A 90 -35.84 6.40 -1.97
C ARG A 90 -36.78 6.93 -0.89
N GLU A 91 -37.32 6.06 -0.03
CA GLU A 91 -38.13 6.48 1.14
C GLU A 91 -37.34 7.44 2.06
N LEU A 92 -36.06 7.17 2.31
CA LEU A 92 -35.19 8.05 3.09
C LEU A 92 -34.95 9.39 2.38
N ARG A 93 -34.63 9.37 1.08
CA ARG A 93 -34.46 10.59 0.27
C ARG A 93 -35.73 11.44 0.30
N ASP A 94 -36.88 10.86 0.03
CA ASP A 94 -38.15 11.58 -0.06
C ASP A 94 -38.56 12.15 1.30
N CYS A 95 -38.28 11.41 2.39
CA CYS A 95 -38.49 11.90 3.74
C CYS A 95 -37.61 13.12 4.07
N LEU A 96 -36.32 13.07 3.72
CA LEU A 96 -35.38 14.19 3.91
C LEU A 96 -35.74 15.39 3.03
N LYS A 97 -36.05 15.16 1.75
CA LYS A 97 -36.45 16.21 0.79
C LYS A 97 -37.70 16.92 1.30
N LYS A 98 -38.74 16.18 1.67
CA LYS A 98 -39.98 16.75 2.23
C LYS A 98 -39.73 17.53 3.53
N LYS A 99 -38.81 17.09 4.38
CA LYS A 99 -38.44 17.85 5.59
C LYS A 99 -37.75 19.17 5.26
N LEU A 100 -36.86 19.17 4.28
CA LEU A 100 -36.20 20.39 3.81
C LEU A 100 -37.24 21.34 3.18
N GLU A 101 -38.10 20.84 2.28
CA GLU A 101 -39.16 21.63 1.65
C GLU A 101 -40.12 22.24 2.68
N ASN A 102 -40.57 21.47 3.67
CA ASN A 102 -41.44 21.98 4.73
C ASN A 102 -40.76 23.06 5.58
N TYR A 103 -39.48 22.88 5.90
CA TYR A 103 -38.72 23.90 6.61
C TYR A 103 -38.62 25.19 5.79
N LEU A 104 -38.33 25.07 4.49
CA LEU A 104 -38.17 26.22 3.61
C LEU A 104 -39.50 26.87 3.17
N LEU A 105 -40.62 26.15 3.20
CA LEU A 105 -41.96 26.73 3.02
C LEU A 105 -42.25 27.77 4.11
N GLY A 106 -41.81 27.51 5.35
CA GLY A 106 -41.83 28.50 6.43
C GLY A 106 -40.97 29.74 6.13
N GLU A 107 -39.95 29.60 5.28
CA GLU A 107 -39.04 30.66 4.81
C GLU A 107 -39.45 31.27 3.45
N ASN A 108 -40.53 30.76 2.84
CA ASN A 108 -40.97 31.06 1.47
C ASN A 108 -39.84 30.94 0.42
N LEU A 109 -39.07 29.84 0.46
CA LEU A 109 -37.88 29.64 -0.37
C LEU A 109 -37.82 28.23 -0.99
N PRO A 110 -37.95 28.06 -2.32
CA PRO A 110 -37.73 26.75 -2.96
C PRO A 110 -36.29 26.24 -2.80
N ILE A 111 -36.06 24.92 -2.85
CA ILE A 111 -34.71 24.33 -2.72
C ILE A 111 -33.76 24.87 -3.80
N ALA A 112 -34.18 24.95 -5.06
CA ALA A 112 -33.37 25.51 -6.14
C ALA A 112 -32.92 26.95 -5.85
N ASN A 113 -33.81 27.78 -5.29
CA ASN A 113 -33.50 29.16 -4.93
C ASN A 113 -32.54 29.23 -3.72
N LEU A 114 -32.66 28.29 -2.77
CA LEU A 114 -31.67 28.16 -1.69
C LEU A 114 -30.31 27.73 -2.26
N LEU A 115 -30.27 26.77 -3.20
CA LEU A 115 -29.02 26.37 -3.82
C LEU A 115 -28.33 27.56 -4.51
N ASP A 116 -29.09 28.39 -5.22
CA ASP A 116 -28.57 29.60 -5.86
C ASP A 116 -27.93 30.59 -4.86
N THR A 117 -28.38 30.63 -3.59
CA THR A 117 -27.72 31.44 -2.54
C THR A 117 -26.52 30.75 -1.88
N LEU A 118 -26.45 29.42 -1.97
CA LEU A 118 -25.38 28.61 -1.40
C LEU A 118 -24.17 28.43 -2.35
N ILE A 119 -24.37 28.66 -3.65
CA ILE A 119 -23.29 28.61 -4.64
C ILE A 119 -22.59 29.96 -4.81
N THR A 120 -21.31 29.92 -5.16
CA THR A 120 -20.50 31.13 -5.38
C THR A 120 -19.52 30.90 -6.52
N ASP A 121 -19.29 31.90 -7.37
CA ASP A 121 -18.28 31.80 -8.42
C ASP A 121 -16.88 31.58 -7.82
N LEU A 122 -16.10 30.67 -8.42
CA LEU A 122 -14.80 30.29 -7.87
C LEU A 122 -13.83 31.47 -7.80
N THR A 123 -13.99 32.46 -8.69
CA THR A 123 -13.24 33.72 -8.72
C THR A 123 -13.41 34.55 -7.44
N ASP A 124 -14.54 34.43 -6.75
CA ASP A 124 -14.79 35.19 -5.51
C ASP A 124 -14.04 34.63 -4.29
N TYR A 125 -13.49 33.42 -4.43
CA TYR A 125 -12.54 32.87 -3.47
C TYR A 125 -11.10 33.32 -3.74
N GLN A 126 -10.83 34.02 -4.85
CA GLN A 126 -9.50 34.50 -5.16
C GLN A 126 -9.07 35.59 -4.17
N ASN A 127 -7.94 35.37 -3.49
CA ASN A 127 -7.42 36.33 -2.52
C ASN A 127 -5.88 36.29 -2.47
N ARG A 128 -5.23 37.39 -2.12
CA ARG A 128 -3.74 37.47 -2.05
C ARG A 128 -3.14 36.41 -1.12
N GLU A 129 -3.85 36.03 -0.07
CA GLU A 129 -3.43 35.04 0.91
C GLU A 129 -4.46 33.93 1.05
N ALA A 130 -3.98 32.70 1.26
CA ALA A 130 -4.85 31.58 1.59
C ALA A 130 -5.32 31.69 3.04
N LYS A 131 -6.62 31.54 3.26
CA LYS A 131 -7.25 31.64 4.58
C LYS A 131 -8.13 30.43 4.84
N LEU A 132 -8.36 30.14 6.13
CA LEU A 132 -9.27 29.09 6.56
C LEU A 132 -10.74 29.55 6.46
N ASP A 133 -11.16 29.94 5.26
CA ASP A 133 -12.50 30.40 4.90
C ASP A 133 -12.82 30.13 3.40
N PHE A 134 -12.08 29.18 2.80
CA PHE A 134 -11.99 28.87 1.37
C PHE A 134 -11.20 29.87 0.51
N SER A 135 -10.73 31.02 1.01
CA SER A 135 -9.92 31.94 0.18
C SER A 135 -8.60 31.32 -0.27
N TYR A 136 -8.22 31.51 -1.54
CA TYR A 136 -6.97 31.02 -2.10
C TYR A 136 -6.43 31.91 -3.24
N PRO A 137 -5.11 32.09 -3.39
CA PRO A 137 -4.55 32.97 -4.43
C PRO A 137 -4.60 32.49 -5.87
N PHE A 138 -4.80 31.20 -6.13
CA PHE A 138 -4.73 30.61 -7.47
C PHE A 138 -3.49 31.09 -8.26
N PRO A 139 -2.28 30.91 -7.72
CA PRO A 139 -1.08 31.51 -8.30
C PRO A 139 -0.76 30.92 -9.68
N SER A 140 -0.38 31.78 -10.62
CA SER A 140 0.25 31.36 -11.87
C SER A 140 1.74 31.06 -11.63
N HIS A 141 2.24 29.99 -12.24
CA HIS A 141 3.62 29.53 -12.11
C HIS A 141 4.32 29.63 -13.46
N CYS A 142 5.24 30.59 -13.62
CA CYS A 142 5.85 30.91 -14.93
C CYS A 142 7.24 30.30 -15.16
N LYS A 143 7.75 29.44 -14.27
CA LYS A 143 9.13 28.91 -14.30
C LYS A 143 9.20 27.43 -13.89
N LEU A 144 8.28 26.61 -14.39
CA LEU A 144 8.37 25.17 -14.18
C LEU A 144 9.41 24.61 -15.15
N VAL A 145 10.34 23.84 -14.61
CA VAL A 145 11.48 23.31 -15.36
C VAL A 145 11.54 21.80 -15.15
N LYS A 146 11.86 21.06 -16.22
CA LYS A 146 12.35 19.69 -16.11
C LYS A 146 13.65 19.50 -16.88
N GLN A 147 14.53 18.67 -16.34
CA GLN A 147 15.88 18.48 -16.83
C GLN A 147 16.13 16.99 -17.17
N ARG A 148 16.61 16.72 -18.39
CA ARG A 148 16.91 15.34 -18.83
C ARG A 148 18.15 14.80 -18.11
N LEU A 149 18.08 13.52 -17.77
CA LEU A 149 19.18 12.71 -17.29
C LEU A 149 19.50 11.60 -18.29
N SER A 150 20.69 11.03 -18.14
CA SER A 150 21.10 9.79 -18.82
C SER A 150 21.78 8.84 -17.82
N LEU A 151 21.71 7.54 -18.08
CA LEU A 151 22.40 6.51 -17.32
C LEU A 151 23.86 6.40 -17.75
N GLN A 152 24.78 6.67 -16.82
CA GLN A 152 26.22 6.50 -17.08
C GLN A 152 26.63 5.04 -16.88
N LYS A 153 26.93 4.36 -18.00
CA LYS A 153 27.40 2.96 -18.01
C LYS A 153 28.92 2.83 -17.83
N GLU A 154 29.70 3.86 -18.16
CA GLU A 154 31.18 3.84 -18.14
C GLU A 154 31.78 5.11 -17.50
N GLY A 155 32.95 4.97 -16.84
CA GLY A 155 33.68 6.06 -16.17
C GLY A 155 33.65 6.00 -14.63
N GLY A 156 34.45 6.86 -13.98
CA GLY A 156 34.69 6.83 -12.53
C GLY A 156 33.54 7.35 -11.64
N GLY A 157 32.48 7.94 -12.19
CA GLY A 157 31.31 8.42 -11.45
C GLY A 157 31.41 9.81 -10.80
N SER A 158 32.52 10.53 -10.97
CA SER A 158 32.75 11.86 -10.35
C SER A 158 31.76 12.95 -10.77
N ASN A 159 31.18 12.86 -11.96
CA ASN A 159 30.20 13.83 -12.50
C ASN A 159 28.74 13.41 -12.26
N SER A 160 28.51 12.39 -11.44
CA SER A 160 27.16 11.85 -11.19
C SER A 160 26.31 12.80 -10.35
N LEU A 161 25.06 12.99 -10.75
CA LEU A 161 24.07 13.76 -9.98
C LEU A 161 23.31 12.89 -8.99
N LEU A 162 22.96 11.68 -9.43
CA LEU A 162 22.21 10.71 -8.63
C LEU A 162 22.94 9.36 -8.64
N LYS A 163 22.67 8.59 -7.58
CA LYS A 163 23.17 7.24 -7.37
C LYS A 163 22.02 6.31 -7.04
N PHE A 164 21.99 5.16 -7.70
CA PHE A 164 21.01 4.11 -7.47
C PHE A 164 21.72 2.80 -7.17
N HIS A 165 21.34 2.18 -6.05
CA HIS A 165 21.77 0.82 -5.73
C HIS A 165 20.66 -0.14 -6.14
N LYS A 166 20.96 -1.00 -7.10
CA LYS A 166 20.06 -1.99 -7.66
C LYS A 166 20.39 -3.37 -7.11
N VAL A 167 19.38 -4.18 -6.83
CA VAL A 167 19.54 -5.62 -6.60
C VAL A 167 18.73 -6.40 -7.61
N THR A 168 19.33 -7.44 -8.18
CA THR A 168 18.65 -8.40 -9.06
C THR A 168 18.73 -9.77 -8.42
N LEU A 169 17.57 -10.39 -8.17
CA LEU A 169 17.46 -11.75 -7.64
C LEU A 169 17.11 -12.66 -8.82
N THR A 170 17.95 -13.65 -9.10
CA THR A 170 17.73 -14.63 -10.16
C THR A 170 17.50 -16.00 -9.54
N VAL A 171 16.47 -16.71 -9.98
CA VAL A 171 16.27 -18.14 -9.69
C VAL A 171 16.34 -18.92 -11.00
N GLN A 172 17.10 -20.01 -11.00
CA GLN A 172 17.36 -20.82 -12.19
C GLN A 172 16.71 -22.20 -12.04
N ASN A 173 16.61 -22.92 -13.16
CA ASN A 173 16.09 -24.27 -13.25
C ASN A 173 14.64 -24.46 -12.74
N ILE A 174 13.81 -23.44 -12.90
CA ILE A 174 12.42 -23.43 -12.44
C ILE A 174 11.59 -24.49 -13.18
N ASN A 175 11.84 -24.68 -14.48
CA ASN A 175 11.16 -25.69 -15.29
C ASN A 175 11.49 -27.13 -14.85
N GLY A 176 12.64 -27.34 -14.21
CA GLY A 176 13.09 -28.65 -13.71
C GLY A 176 12.51 -29.02 -12.35
N PHE A 177 11.84 -28.09 -11.65
CA PHE A 177 11.45 -28.26 -10.25
C PHE A 177 10.68 -29.56 -9.96
N ASP A 178 9.62 -29.86 -10.73
CA ASP A 178 8.80 -31.06 -10.51
C ASP A 178 9.64 -32.34 -10.70
N THR A 179 10.58 -32.32 -11.65
CA THR A 179 11.47 -33.46 -11.94
C THR A 179 12.48 -33.66 -10.81
N GLU A 180 13.09 -32.58 -10.32
CA GLU A 180 14.06 -32.65 -9.22
C GLU A 180 13.41 -33.06 -7.91
N LEU A 181 12.20 -32.57 -7.61
CA LEU A 181 11.50 -32.93 -6.38
C LEU A 181 11.14 -34.42 -6.41
N LYS A 182 10.68 -34.92 -7.56
CA LYS A 182 10.45 -36.35 -7.76
C LYS A 182 11.73 -37.17 -7.60
N ALA A 183 12.84 -36.76 -8.21
CA ALA A 183 14.12 -37.45 -8.06
C ALA A 183 14.62 -37.47 -6.61
N GLY A 184 14.40 -36.40 -5.86
CA GLY A 184 14.67 -36.34 -4.41
C GLY A 184 13.87 -37.39 -3.63
N LEU A 185 12.58 -37.56 -3.94
CA LEU A 185 11.74 -38.60 -3.36
C LEU A 185 12.17 -40.01 -3.78
N GLU A 186 12.54 -40.23 -5.04
CA GLU A 186 13.07 -41.52 -5.51
C GLU A 186 14.35 -41.92 -4.78
N ASN A 187 15.25 -40.96 -4.50
CA ASN A 187 16.45 -41.21 -3.72
C ASN A 187 16.12 -41.52 -2.25
N PHE A 188 15.13 -40.85 -1.67
CA PHE A 188 14.64 -41.18 -0.33
C PHE A 188 14.09 -42.62 -0.25
N ILE A 189 13.36 -43.08 -1.27
CA ILE A 189 12.85 -44.47 -1.33
C ILE A 189 14.01 -45.48 -1.45
N LYS A 190 15.03 -45.19 -2.27
CA LYS A 190 16.22 -46.05 -2.40
C LYS A 190 17.03 -46.19 -1.10
N GLU A 191 16.89 -45.23 -0.18
CA GLU A 191 17.53 -45.25 1.13
C GLU A 191 16.74 -46.11 2.16
N GLN A 192 15.53 -46.60 1.83
CA GLN A 192 14.70 -47.46 2.68
C GLN A 192 14.91 -48.97 2.39
N ASP A 193 14.45 -49.83 3.29
CA ASP A 193 14.52 -51.29 3.15
C ASP A 193 13.67 -51.81 1.97
N ASP A 194 14.13 -52.88 1.30
CA ASP A 194 13.55 -53.38 0.05
C ASP A 194 12.11 -53.94 0.18
N ASN A 195 11.64 -54.27 1.39
CA ASN A 195 10.34 -54.96 1.58
C ASN A 195 9.12 -54.08 1.26
N ASP A 196 9.20 -52.76 1.51
CA ASP A 196 8.07 -51.83 1.32
C ASP A 196 8.20 -50.98 0.04
N ARG A 197 9.26 -51.24 -0.73
CA ARG A 197 9.67 -50.40 -1.86
C ARG A 197 8.64 -50.33 -2.99
N GLU A 198 7.97 -51.45 -3.30
CA GLU A 198 6.95 -51.49 -4.35
C GLU A 198 5.74 -50.62 -3.99
N GLU A 199 5.27 -50.70 -2.74
CA GLU A 199 4.16 -49.87 -2.23
C GLU A 199 4.54 -48.38 -2.20
N LEU A 200 5.76 -48.05 -1.77
CA LEU A 200 6.26 -46.67 -1.79
C LEU A 200 6.38 -46.12 -3.22
N GLU A 201 6.86 -46.92 -4.17
CA GLU A 201 6.92 -46.52 -5.59
C GLU A 201 5.52 -46.26 -6.17
N ASP A 202 4.50 -47.01 -5.74
CA ASP A 202 3.10 -46.78 -6.15
C ASP A 202 2.51 -45.49 -5.54
N ILE A 203 2.77 -45.20 -4.26
CA ILE A 203 2.40 -43.91 -3.65
C ILE A 203 3.06 -42.75 -4.40
N LEU A 204 4.35 -42.88 -4.76
CA LEU A 204 5.06 -41.85 -5.53
C LEU A 204 4.41 -41.62 -6.90
N LYS A 205 4.02 -42.69 -7.61
CA LYS A 205 3.29 -42.58 -8.89
C LYS A 205 1.96 -41.86 -8.70
N GLU A 206 1.23 -42.14 -7.61
CA GLU A 206 -0.07 -41.53 -7.35
C GLU A 206 0.04 -40.02 -7.05
N ILE A 207 0.91 -39.62 -6.12
CA ILE A 207 1.05 -38.20 -5.74
C ILE A 207 1.69 -37.33 -6.84
N THR A 208 2.42 -37.94 -7.78
CA THR A 208 3.04 -37.26 -8.93
C THR A 208 2.24 -37.38 -10.23
N LYS A 209 1.09 -38.08 -10.22
CA LYS A 209 0.22 -38.26 -11.39
C LYS A 209 -0.30 -36.95 -11.95
N ASP A 210 -0.70 -36.04 -11.05
CA ASP A 210 -1.04 -34.66 -11.35
C ASP A 210 -0.33 -33.74 -10.35
N THR A 211 0.83 -33.20 -10.75
CA THR A 211 1.63 -32.30 -9.91
C THR A 211 0.94 -30.95 -9.63
N ASN A 212 -0.20 -30.70 -10.27
CA ASN A 212 -0.98 -29.48 -10.13
C ASN A 212 -2.30 -29.68 -9.37
N ASP A 213 -2.58 -30.87 -8.80
CA ASP A 213 -3.72 -31.07 -7.91
C ASP A 213 -3.57 -30.22 -6.63
N PRO A 214 -4.45 -29.22 -6.40
CA PRO A 214 -4.37 -28.36 -5.22
C PRO A 214 -4.47 -29.09 -3.87
N ASN A 215 -5.01 -30.31 -3.87
CA ASN A 215 -5.17 -31.12 -2.67
C ASN A 215 -3.93 -31.94 -2.32
N SER A 216 -3.08 -32.26 -3.30
CA SER A 216 -1.85 -33.05 -3.11
C SER A 216 -0.81 -32.32 -2.27
N ASP A 217 -0.13 -33.05 -1.38
CA ASP A 217 0.96 -32.50 -0.58
C ASP A 217 2.17 -32.09 -1.46
N PHE A 218 2.36 -32.76 -2.61
CA PHE A 218 3.36 -32.38 -3.61
C PHE A 218 3.12 -30.93 -4.10
N TYR A 219 1.88 -30.62 -4.50
CA TYR A 219 1.50 -29.28 -4.92
C TYR A 219 1.61 -28.26 -3.78
N ARG A 220 1.32 -28.65 -2.53
CA ARG A 220 1.47 -27.75 -1.37
C ARG A 220 2.91 -27.35 -1.14
N VAL A 221 3.88 -28.26 -1.30
CA VAL A 221 5.32 -27.95 -1.25
C VAL A 221 5.71 -27.06 -2.43
N LYS A 222 5.28 -27.40 -3.64
CA LYS A 222 5.48 -26.59 -4.84
C LYS A 222 4.98 -25.15 -4.64
N ARG A 223 3.77 -24.98 -4.11
CA ARG A 223 3.15 -23.68 -3.78
C ARG A 223 3.90 -22.92 -2.69
N LEU A 224 4.44 -23.62 -1.69
CA LEU A 224 5.25 -22.98 -0.64
C LEU A 224 6.50 -22.34 -1.25
N VAL A 225 7.23 -23.10 -2.07
CA VAL A 225 8.43 -22.60 -2.78
C VAL A 225 8.05 -21.44 -3.70
N ASP A 226 6.97 -21.60 -4.46
CA ASP A 226 6.47 -20.60 -5.40
C ASP A 226 6.18 -19.25 -4.75
N THR A 227 5.68 -19.24 -3.51
CA THR A 227 5.17 -18.02 -2.86
C THR A 227 6.10 -17.42 -1.82
N GLU A 228 7.08 -18.16 -1.30
CA GLU A 228 7.88 -17.71 -0.15
C GLU A 228 9.37 -17.52 -0.48
N VAL A 229 9.91 -18.17 -1.53
CA VAL A 229 11.35 -18.09 -1.90
C VAL A 229 11.81 -16.65 -2.15
N VAL A 230 11.04 -15.87 -2.90
CA VAL A 230 11.40 -14.47 -3.21
C VAL A 230 11.50 -13.65 -1.93
N GLY A 231 10.62 -13.90 -0.96
CA GLY A 231 10.67 -13.29 0.37
C GLY A 231 11.96 -13.63 1.12
N GLN A 232 12.39 -14.90 1.05
CA GLN A 232 13.66 -15.33 1.64
C GLN A 232 14.87 -14.70 0.94
N LEU A 233 14.88 -14.65 -0.39
CA LEU A 233 15.96 -14.02 -1.17
C LEU A 233 16.06 -12.52 -0.88
N LYS A 234 14.93 -11.82 -0.71
CA LYS A 234 14.90 -10.42 -0.25
C LYS A 234 15.51 -10.26 1.14
N ARG A 235 15.27 -11.20 2.06
CA ARG A 235 15.88 -11.20 3.41
C ARG A 235 17.39 -11.38 3.32
N GLU A 236 17.85 -12.35 2.53
CA GLU A 236 19.27 -12.63 2.32
C GLU A 236 20.00 -11.48 1.64
N ALA A 237 19.38 -10.85 0.63
CA ALA A 237 19.89 -9.67 -0.05
C ALA A 237 20.15 -8.49 0.90
N LYS A 238 19.41 -8.37 2.03
CA LYS A 238 19.71 -7.37 3.06
C LYS A 238 21.06 -7.62 3.71
N ILE A 239 21.43 -8.88 3.98
CA ILE A 239 22.72 -9.22 4.60
C ILE A 239 23.85 -9.05 3.58
N ILE A 240 23.68 -9.61 2.38
CA ILE A 240 24.67 -9.49 1.28
C ILE A 240 24.93 -8.03 0.93
N TYR A 241 23.92 -7.16 0.95
CA TYR A 241 24.16 -5.74 0.70
C TYR A 241 25.02 -5.10 1.80
N LEU A 242 24.87 -5.49 3.08
CA LEU A 242 25.77 -5.01 4.13
C LEU A 242 27.21 -5.54 3.94
N GLU A 243 27.37 -6.80 3.50
CA GLU A 243 28.67 -7.39 3.15
C GLU A 243 29.33 -6.65 1.99
N TYR A 244 28.56 -6.31 0.96
CA TYR A 244 28.98 -5.48 -0.16
C TYR A 244 29.43 -4.08 0.29
N LEU A 245 28.72 -3.44 1.24
CA LEU A 245 29.18 -2.17 1.81
C LEU A 245 30.50 -2.35 2.57
N ASN A 246 30.60 -3.40 3.40
CA ASN A 246 31.79 -3.70 4.19
C ASN A 246 33.03 -3.94 3.31
N SER A 247 32.92 -4.70 2.22
CA SER A 247 34.05 -4.98 1.32
C SER A 247 34.59 -3.73 0.61
N ASN A 248 33.78 -2.68 0.51
CA ASN A 248 34.13 -1.42 -0.14
C ASN A 248 34.59 -0.33 0.87
N ILE A 249 34.57 -0.61 2.18
CA ILE A 249 35.03 0.33 3.22
C ILE A 249 36.48 0.01 3.62
N ASN A 250 37.36 1.01 3.56
CA ASN A 250 38.73 0.85 4.05
C ASN A 250 38.76 0.88 5.59
N ALA A 251 38.96 -0.29 6.20
CA ALA A 251 38.98 -0.47 7.66
C ALA A 251 40.09 0.29 8.39
N GLN A 252 41.21 0.61 7.72
CA GLN A 252 42.30 1.41 8.32
C GLN A 252 41.90 2.88 8.48
N LYS A 253 41.12 3.41 7.52
CA LYS A 253 40.64 4.80 7.56
C LYS A 253 39.37 4.96 8.43
N HIS A 254 38.62 3.87 8.59
CA HIS A 254 37.32 3.86 9.27
C HIS A 254 37.22 2.68 10.24
N PRO A 255 37.84 2.75 11.43
CA PRO A 255 37.80 1.67 12.41
C PRO A 255 36.37 1.38 12.91
N GLU A 256 35.43 2.33 12.75
CA GLU A 256 34.02 2.14 13.08
C GLU A 256 33.33 1.07 12.21
N VAL A 257 33.96 0.62 11.12
CA VAL A 257 33.47 -0.50 10.29
C VAL A 257 33.29 -1.78 11.11
N ILE A 258 33.98 -1.90 12.26
CA ILE A 258 33.79 -3.02 13.18
C ILE A 258 32.32 -3.16 13.63
N TYR A 259 31.58 -2.06 13.80
CA TYR A 259 30.15 -2.16 14.13
C TYR A 259 29.31 -2.73 12.97
N LEU A 260 29.73 -2.50 11.71
CA LEU A 260 29.09 -3.11 10.54
C LEU A 260 29.43 -4.60 10.46
N GLN A 261 30.70 -4.96 10.68
CA GLN A 261 31.16 -6.35 10.71
C GLN A 261 30.44 -7.14 11.81
N ASP A 262 30.28 -6.55 13.00
CA ASP A 262 29.57 -7.17 14.11
C ASP A 262 28.08 -7.34 13.81
N LEU A 263 27.44 -6.34 13.18
CA LEU A 263 26.05 -6.46 12.71
C LEU A 263 25.89 -7.62 11.72
N ILE A 264 26.74 -7.70 10.68
CA ILE A 264 26.70 -8.77 9.68
C ILE A 264 26.87 -10.14 10.36
N ARG A 265 27.90 -10.27 11.20
CA ARG A 265 28.19 -11.50 11.96
C ARG A 265 26.97 -11.93 12.79
N ARG A 266 26.34 -11.01 13.51
CA ARG A 266 25.18 -11.30 14.36
C ARG A 266 23.94 -11.70 13.56
N LEU A 267 23.73 -11.11 12.39
CA LEU A 267 22.63 -11.51 11.49
C LEU A 267 22.86 -12.92 10.92
N ARG A 268 24.10 -13.27 10.58
CA ARG A 268 24.47 -14.64 10.15
C ARG A 268 24.27 -15.65 11.28
N LEU A 269 24.73 -15.32 12.50
CA LEU A 269 24.53 -16.17 13.69
C LEU A 269 23.06 -16.47 14.02
N ILE A 270 22.13 -15.57 13.70
CA ILE A 270 20.69 -15.85 13.84
C ILE A 270 20.29 -17.00 12.93
N ASN A 271 20.70 -16.98 11.65
CA ASN A 271 20.38 -18.04 10.70
C ASN A 271 21.03 -19.36 11.14
N ASP A 272 22.31 -19.33 11.54
CA ASP A 272 23.05 -20.52 12.00
C ASP A 272 22.38 -21.15 13.23
N TYR A 273 21.90 -20.34 14.17
CA TYR A 273 21.20 -20.83 15.36
C TYR A 273 19.85 -21.47 15.04
N LEU A 274 19.07 -20.90 14.11
CA LEU A 274 17.73 -21.40 13.77
C LEU A 274 17.77 -22.66 12.90
N ASN A 275 18.84 -22.86 12.13
CA ASN A 275 19.00 -24.00 11.22
C ASN A 275 19.94 -25.08 11.79
N HIS A 276 20.26 -25.03 13.08
CA HIS A 276 21.20 -25.98 13.67
C HIS A 276 20.61 -27.40 13.71
N PRO A 277 21.22 -28.39 13.04
CA PRO A 277 20.59 -29.69 12.75
C PRO A 277 20.34 -30.55 14.00
N GLU A 278 21.12 -30.36 15.06
CA GLU A 278 21.02 -31.15 16.30
C GLU A 278 19.95 -30.68 17.28
N ASN A 279 19.28 -29.54 17.04
CA ASN A 279 18.25 -29.07 17.96
C ASN A 279 16.89 -29.73 17.62
N PRO A 280 16.18 -30.33 18.60
CA PRO A 280 14.86 -30.90 18.37
C PRO A 280 13.82 -29.80 18.06
N ASP A 281 12.69 -30.20 17.50
CA ASP A 281 11.67 -29.24 17.04
C ASP A 281 11.07 -28.37 18.16
N ASP A 282 10.93 -28.92 19.36
CA ASP A 282 10.43 -28.24 20.55
C ASP A 282 11.46 -27.27 21.18
N HIS A 283 12.74 -27.35 20.78
CA HIS A 283 13.81 -26.48 21.29
C HIS A 283 13.50 -24.99 21.10
N TYR A 284 12.82 -24.66 20.01
CA TYR A 284 12.54 -23.28 19.58
C TYR A 284 11.20 -22.75 20.06
N VAL A 285 10.43 -23.58 20.78
CA VAL A 285 9.12 -23.22 21.32
C VAL A 285 9.33 -22.39 22.58
N ILE A 286 8.80 -21.18 22.57
CA ILE A 286 8.83 -20.24 23.70
C ILE A 286 7.43 -19.70 23.98
N ASN A 287 7.19 -19.23 25.20
CA ASN A 287 5.91 -18.69 25.57
C ASN A 287 6.01 -17.43 26.45
N TYR A 288 5.08 -16.50 26.27
CA TYR A 288 4.93 -15.28 27.08
C TYR A 288 3.46 -14.88 27.11
N GLN A 289 2.96 -14.54 28.29
CA GLN A 289 1.56 -14.21 28.53
C GLN A 289 0.61 -15.33 28.05
N GLY A 290 1.02 -16.60 28.13
CA GLY A 290 0.21 -17.74 27.67
C GLY A 290 0.03 -17.83 26.15
N VAL A 291 0.88 -17.16 25.38
CA VAL A 291 0.96 -17.33 23.91
C VAL A 291 2.26 -18.07 23.60
N GLU A 292 2.12 -19.24 22.98
CA GLU A 292 3.23 -20.08 22.52
C GLU A 292 3.63 -19.71 21.08
N VAL A 293 4.93 -19.67 20.82
CA VAL A 293 5.50 -19.31 19.51
C VAL A 293 6.76 -20.15 19.24
N ASP A 294 6.84 -20.72 18.03
CA ASP A 294 8.09 -21.29 17.50
C ASP A 294 8.94 -20.18 16.86
N LEU A 295 10.18 -20.01 17.36
CA LEU A 295 11.12 -19.01 16.86
C LEU A 295 11.50 -19.22 15.38
N ARG A 296 11.61 -20.46 14.89
CA ARG A 296 11.91 -20.74 13.46
C ARG A 296 10.77 -20.24 12.59
N GLN A 297 9.53 -20.53 12.98
CA GLN A 297 8.35 -20.03 12.28
C GLN A 297 8.31 -18.50 12.30
N LEU A 298 8.53 -17.89 13.47
CA LEU A 298 8.46 -16.45 13.64
C LEU A 298 9.50 -15.69 12.81
N LEU A 299 10.75 -16.19 12.81
CA LEU A 299 11.90 -15.53 12.19
C LEU A 299 12.09 -15.90 10.71
N SER A 300 11.36 -16.90 10.20
CA SER A 300 11.32 -17.24 8.77
C SER A 300 10.78 -16.11 7.88
N GLN A 301 10.06 -15.14 8.46
CA GLN A 301 9.38 -14.07 7.74
C GLN A 301 10.38 -13.06 7.12
N SER A 302 10.13 -12.66 5.87
CA SER A 302 11.02 -11.78 5.08
C SER A 302 11.25 -10.38 5.67
N HIS A 303 10.31 -9.89 6.47
CA HIS A 303 10.31 -8.55 7.06
C HIS A 303 10.85 -8.51 8.50
N ILE A 304 11.34 -9.63 9.04
CA ILE A 304 11.73 -9.73 10.45
C ILE A 304 12.80 -8.70 10.86
N PHE A 305 13.76 -8.43 9.96
CA PHE A 305 14.83 -7.46 10.20
C PHE A 305 14.38 -6.00 10.06
N ASP A 306 13.17 -5.72 9.57
CA ASP A 306 12.69 -4.34 9.35
C ASP A 306 12.48 -3.58 10.66
N ALA A 307 12.43 -4.27 11.80
CA ALA A 307 12.43 -3.66 13.12
C ALA A 307 13.77 -2.95 13.43
N LEU A 308 14.90 -3.49 12.96
CA LEU A 308 16.23 -3.01 13.31
C LEU A 308 16.45 -1.52 12.99
N PRO A 309 17.23 -0.79 13.81
CA PRO A 309 17.48 0.62 13.58
C PRO A 309 18.27 0.86 12.30
N ILE A 310 19.20 -0.04 11.96
CA ILE A 310 20.02 0.00 10.75
C ILE A 310 19.85 -1.32 10.01
N ILE A 311 19.23 -1.27 8.83
CA ILE A 311 19.07 -2.43 7.95
C ILE A 311 18.80 -1.94 6.53
N PRO A 312 19.21 -2.67 5.49
CA PRO A 312 18.76 -2.41 4.13
C PRO A 312 17.27 -2.72 3.97
N ILE A 313 16.64 -1.95 3.09
CA ILE A 313 15.27 -2.16 2.63
C ILE A 313 15.38 -2.45 1.14
N VAL A 314 14.95 -3.65 0.76
CA VAL A 314 14.74 -4.06 -0.63
C VAL A 314 13.31 -3.65 -1.01
N GLY A 315 13.15 -2.74 -1.96
CA GLY A 315 11.83 -2.24 -2.33
C GLY A 315 11.83 -1.34 -3.56
N GLY A 316 10.65 -1.10 -4.12
CA GLY A 316 10.48 -0.50 -5.43
C GLY A 316 10.81 -1.52 -6.50
N ASN A 317 9.81 -2.33 -6.89
CA ASN A 317 10.00 -3.37 -7.87
C ASN A 317 10.09 -2.72 -9.24
N ILE A 318 11.23 -2.88 -9.91
CA ILE A 318 11.51 -2.22 -11.18
C ILE A 318 11.13 -3.14 -12.33
N GLY A 319 11.20 -4.46 -12.12
CA GLY A 319 10.91 -5.46 -13.15
C GLY A 319 10.90 -6.88 -12.62
N GLU A 320 10.02 -7.69 -13.20
CA GLU A 320 9.89 -9.13 -12.99
C GLU A 320 9.88 -9.79 -14.37
N THR A 321 10.84 -10.66 -14.66
CA THR A 321 11.05 -11.25 -16.00
C THR A 321 11.18 -12.75 -15.91
N THR A 322 10.63 -13.47 -16.91
CA THR A 322 10.71 -14.93 -16.99
C THR A 322 11.28 -15.34 -18.34
N ASP A 323 12.44 -15.98 -18.32
CA ASP A 323 13.05 -16.66 -19.46
C ASP A 323 12.62 -18.12 -19.44
N LYS A 324 11.53 -18.43 -20.17
CA LYS A 324 10.97 -19.78 -20.24
C LYS A 324 11.93 -20.78 -20.88
N GLU A 325 12.78 -20.36 -21.82
CA GLU A 325 13.72 -21.26 -22.50
C GLU A 325 14.83 -21.73 -21.56
N LYS A 326 15.35 -20.82 -20.72
CA LYS A 326 16.40 -21.13 -19.74
C LYS A 326 15.88 -21.55 -18.37
N GLY A 327 14.56 -21.59 -18.19
CA GLY A 327 13.93 -21.86 -16.89
C GLY A 327 14.39 -20.89 -15.81
N ARG A 328 14.58 -19.60 -16.16
CA ARG A 328 15.12 -18.57 -15.29
C ARG A 328 14.09 -17.49 -15.01
N ARG A 329 14.02 -17.03 -13.77
CA ARG A 329 13.23 -15.87 -13.38
C ARG A 329 14.06 -14.84 -12.66
N GLU A 330 13.82 -13.57 -12.97
CA GLU A 330 14.51 -12.45 -12.34
C GLU A 330 13.55 -11.45 -11.72
N PHE A 331 13.98 -10.91 -10.58
CA PHE A 331 13.29 -9.86 -9.86
C PHE A 331 14.26 -8.73 -9.57
N THR A 332 13.93 -7.52 -10.05
CA THR A 332 14.79 -6.35 -9.94
C THR A 332 14.20 -5.34 -8.98
N PHE A 333 14.96 -4.97 -7.94
CA PHE A 333 14.51 -4.04 -6.91
C PHE A 333 15.50 -2.90 -6.68
N GLY A 334 15.00 -1.82 -6.07
CA GLY A 334 15.84 -0.80 -5.46
C GLY A 334 16.30 -1.15 -4.05
N LEU A 335 17.50 -0.65 -3.69
CA LEU A 335 18.07 -0.76 -2.35
C LEU A 335 18.16 0.63 -1.68
N LYS A 336 17.71 0.70 -0.42
CA LYS A 336 17.94 1.86 0.46
C LYS A 336 18.31 1.42 1.87
N LEU A 337 19.01 2.26 2.62
CA LEU A 337 19.30 2.01 4.04
C LEU A 337 18.29 2.70 4.96
N LYS A 338 17.73 1.94 5.91
CA LYS A 338 17.14 2.50 7.13
C LYS A 338 18.28 2.92 8.06
N LEU A 339 18.25 4.15 8.57
CA LEU A 339 19.35 4.75 9.34
C LEU A 339 18.86 5.36 10.66
N ASN A 340 18.08 4.60 11.42
CA ASN A 340 17.52 4.96 12.73
C ASN A 340 16.73 6.28 12.76
N GLY A 341 16.06 6.62 11.65
CA GLY A 341 15.22 7.81 11.56
C GLY A 341 14.03 7.81 12.52
N LYS A 342 13.41 8.98 12.67
CA LYS A 342 12.25 9.17 13.57
C LYS A 342 10.98 8.55 13.02
N VAL A 343 10.20 7.93 13.91
CA VAL A 343 8.87 7.38 13.62
C VAL A 343 7.83 8.47 13.87
N GLU A 344 7.58 9.31 12.86
CA GLU A 344 6.68 10.47 12.96
C GLU A 344 5.23 10.10 13.35
N ALA A 345 4.75 8.93 12.93
CA ALA A 345 3.40 8.44 13.28
C ALA A 345 3.21 8.22 14.79
N ARG A 346 4.29 8.04 15.56
CA ARG A 346 4.30 7.64 16.97
C ARG A 346 5.11 8.58 17.86
N GLY A 347 5.03 9.89 17.59
CA GLY A 347 5.62 10.92 18.46
C GLY A 347 7.06 11.33 18.13
N GLY A 348 7.63 10.84 17.02
CA GLY A 348 8.92 11.32 16.52
C GLY A 348 10.15 10.79 17.29
N VAL A 349 10.00 9.68 18.01
CA VAL A 349 11.12 8.92 18.60
C VAL A 349 11.89 8.16 17.53
N THR A 350 13.17 7.82 17.79
CA THR A 350 13.98 7.01 16.87
C THR A 350 13.42 5.60 16.72
N ALA A 351 13.69 4.94 15.59
CA ALA A 351 13.27 3.56 15.38
C ALA A 351 13.76 2.63 16.51
N PHE A 352 15.00 2.80 16.97
CA PHE A 352 15.55 2.08 18.12
C PHE A 352 14.67 2.20 19.36
N ARG A 353 14.37 3.42 19.82
CA ARG A 353 13.56 3.67 21.01
C ARG A 353 12.12 3.18 20.87
N TYR A 354 11.52 3.38 19.70
CA TYR A 354 10.15 2.95 19.45
C TYR A 354 9.97 1.44 19.68
N TYR A 355 10.87 0.62 19.12
CA TYR A 355 10.79 -0.83 19.25
C TYR A 355 11.16 -1.33 20.66
N LEU A 356 12.05 -0.62 21.36
CA LEU A 356 12.32 -0.86 22.78
C LEU A 356 11.09 -0.60 23.66
N ASN A 357 10.33 0.48 23.41
CA ASN A 357 9.06 0.70 24.11
C ASN A 357 8.08 -0.47 23.89
N LEU A 358 8.04 -1.08 22.70
CA LEU A 358 7.18 -2.25 22.48
C LEU A 358 7.61 -3.49 23.28
N ILE A 359 8.91 -3.62 23.60
CA ILE A 359 9.43 -4.73 24.40
C ILE A 359 9.18 -4.48 25.89
N ASP A 360 9.33 -3.23 26.35
CA ASP A 360 9.20 -2.84 27.76
C ASP A 360 7.76 -3.08 28.27
N PRO A 361 7.54 -4.07 29.16
CA PRO A 361 6.21 -4.38 29.66
C PRO A 361 5.58 -3.21 30.44
N GLU A 362 6.37 -2.27 30.96
CA GLU A 362 5.87 -1.13 31.72
C GLU A 362 5.53 0.08 30.84
N SER A 363 5.87 0.03 29.55
CA SER A 363 5.61 1.15 28.65
C SER A 363 4.11 1.27 28.33
N LYS A 364 3.69 2.50 28.03
CA LYS A 364 2.32 2.76 27.60
C LYS A 364 2.00 2.08 26.28
N GLU A 365 2.98 2.02 25.38
CA GLU A 365 2.84 1.40 24.07
C GLU A 365 2.64 -0.12 24.18
N HIS A 366 3.40 -0.80 25.04
CA HIS A 366 3.24 -2.25 25.25
C HIS A 366 1.88 -2.57 25.86
N GLN A 367 1.51 -1.86 26.93
CA GLN A 367 0.23 -2.07 27.63
C GLN A 367 -0.99 -1.78 26.75
N ALA A 368 -0.87 -0.85 25.80
CA ALA A 368 -1.91 -0.57 24.84
C ALA A 368 -2.06 -1.68 23.79
N GLU A 369 -0.97 -2.11 23.17
CA GLU A 369 -1.01 -3.11 22.08
C GLU A 369 -1.37 -4.52 22.58
N LEU A 370 -0.98 -4.86 23.83
CA LEU A 370 -1.32 -6.14 24.46
C LEU A 370 -2.85 -6.35 24.59
N LYS A 371 -3.60 -5.26 24.76
CA LYS A 371 -5.07 -5.29 24.90
C LYS A 371 -5.81 -5.46 23.57
N ASN A 372 -5.18 -5.18 22.43
CA ASN A 372 -5.85 -5.18 21.12
C ASN A 372 -5.91 -6.57 20.50
N ASN A 373 -4.73 -7.17 20.26
CA ASN A 373 -4.60 -8.51 19.71
C ASN A 373 -3.39 -9.18 20.34
N LYS A 374 -3.65 -9.79 21.50
CA LYS A 374 -2.64 -10.41 22.36
C LYS A 374 -1.70 -11.32 21.57
N GLU A 375 -2.24 -12.28 20.82
CA GLU A 375 -1.42 -13.25 20.09
C GLU A 375 -0.50 -12.59 19.04
N LYS A 376 -1.06 -11.70 18.20
CA LYS A 376 -0.29 -11.00 17.15
C LYS A 376 0.76 -10.08 17.76
N PHE A 377 0.41 -9.38 18.85
CA PHE A 377 1.33 -8.48 19.54
C PHE A 377 2.46 -9.25 20.22
N ILE A 378 2.18 -10.35 20.91
CA ILE A 378 3.21 -11.16 21.57
C ILE A 378 4.20 -11.74 20.55
N LYS A 379 3.71 -12.23 19.39
CA LYS A 379 4.58 -12.63 18.27
C LYS A 379 5.50 -11.48 17.83
N LYS A 380 4.98 -10.25 17.76
CA LYS A 380 5.78 -9.05 17.44
C LYS A 380 6.79 -8.71 18.54
N VAL A 381 6.42 -8.79 19.82
CA VAL A 381 7.34 -8.57 20.95
C VAL A 381 8.51 -9.55 20.89
N PHE A 382 8.24 -10.85 20.73
CA PHE A 382 9.29 -11.86 20.61
C PHE A 382 10.19 -11.65 19.39
N SER A 383 9.59 -11.32 18.24
CA SER A 383 10.33 -11.02 17.01
C SER A 383 11.35 -9.90 17.24
N VAL A 384 10.88 -8.78 17.82
CA VAL A 384 11.70 -7.60 18.05
C VAL A 384 12.73 -7.89 19.14
N PHE A 385 12.33 -8.49 20.26
CA PHE A 385 13.20 -8.81 21.38
C PHE A 385 14.35 -9.73 20.97
N PHE A 386 14.06 -10.84 20.28
CA PHE A 386 15.07 -11.79 19.84
C PHE A 386 16.09 -11.11 18.90
N VAL A 387 15.61 -10.41 17.87
CA VAL A 387 16.47 -9.73 16.90
C VAL A 387 17.29 -8.62 17.56
N TYR A 388 16.69 -7.81 18.44
CA TYR A 388 17.41 -6.77 19.18
C TYR A 388 18.42 -7.35 20.14
N TYR A 389 18.10 -8.46 20.80
CA TYR A 389 19.04 -9.12 21.69
C TYR A 389 20.29 -9.58 20.94
N PHE A 390 20.10 -10.33 19.85
CA PHE A 390 21.22 -10.83 19.05
C PHE A 390 22.08 -9.69 18.48
N VAL A 391 21.46 -8.60 18.03
CA VAL A 391 22.17 -7.47 17.40
C VAL A 391 22.80 -6.52 18.42
N CYS A 392 22.19 -6.27 19.58
CA CYS A 392 22.60 -5.23 20.52
C CYS A 392 23.29 -5.74 21.79
N ALA A 393 23.12 -7.01 22.18
CA ALA A 393 23.79 -7.55 23.37
C ALA A 393 25.32 -7.49 23.22
N SER A 394 26.01 -6.97 24.22
CA SER A 394 27.46 -6.82 24.23
C SER A 394 27.98 -6.95 25.65
N ARG A 395 29.29 -6.97 25.85
CA ARG A 395 29.94 -6.83 27.17
C ARG A 395 30.83 -5.59 27.23
N CYS A 396 30.82 -4.80 26.17
CA CYS A 396 31.76 -3.73 25.93
C CYS A 396 31.13 -2.36 26.18
N GLU A 397 31.79 -1.56 27.03
CA GLU A 397 31.40 -0.21 27.39
C GLU A 397 32.24 0.80 26.61
N PRO A 398 31.67 1.49 25.60
CA PRO A 398 32.45 2.33 24.69
C PRO A 398 33.22 3.49 25.34
N ASN A 399 32.80 3.90 26.53
CA ASN A 399 33.38 5.04 27.26
C ASN A 399 34.32 4.60 28.39
N LYS A 400 34.53 3.29 28.60
CA LYS A 400 35.43 2.79 29.64
C LYS A 400 36.90 2.93 29.19
N PRO A 401 37.82 3.37 30.06
CA PRO A 401 39.25 3.39 29.75
C PRO A 401 39.74 2.01 29.30
N GLY A 402 40.47 1.96 28.18
CA GLY A 402 40.97 0.70 27.59
C GLY A 402 39.99 -0.05 26.70
N TYR A 403 38.81 0.51 26.38
CA TYR A 403 37.89 -0.10 25.42
C TYR A 403 38.54 -0.27 24.03
N ASN A 404 38.59 -1.51 23.55
CA ASN A 404 39.01 -1.85 22.20
C ASN A 404 37.78 -2.21 21.35
N LEU A 405 37.60 -1.52 20.23
CA LEU A 405 36.50 -1.79 19.29
C LEU A 405 36.43 -3.25 18.86
N ARG A 406 37.59 -3.92 18.71
CA ARG A 406 37.64 -5.33 18.27
C ARG A 406 37.01 -6.29 19.27
N ASP A 407 36.88 -5.91 20.54
CA ASP A 407 36.27 -6.75 21.56
C ASP A 407 34.78 -7.00 21.30
N GLU A 408 34.11 -6.12 20.53
CA GLU A 408 32.71 -6.30 20.13
C GLU A 408 32.50 -7.60 19.34
N LEU A 409 33.47 -7.97 18.49
CA LEU A 409 33.41 -9.16 17.64
C LEU A 409 33.53 -10.47 18.43
N GLN A 410 33.98 -10.42 19.68
CA GLN A 410 34.20 -11.59 20.51
C GLN A 410 32.97 -12.01 21.31
N PHE A 411 31.94 -11.17 21.38
CA PHE A 411 30.72 -11.51 22.11
C PHE A 411 29.91 -12.55 21.34
N ASP A 412 29.58 -13.65 22.01
CA ASP A 412 28.73 -14.72 21.48
C ASP A 412 27.29 -14.57 22.03
N PRO A 413 26.36 -14.01 21.23
CA PRO A 413 24.97 -13.87 21.64
C PRO A 413 24.24 -15.21 21.73
N VAL A 414 24.64 -16.24 20.97
CA VAL A 414 23.97 -17.55 20.96
C VAL A 414 24.19 -18.26 22.29
N LYS A 415 25.45 -18.31 22.76
CA LYS A 415 25.77 -18.94 24.04
C LYS A 415 25.05 -18.25 25.20
N SER A 416 25.05 -16.91 25.21
CA SER A 416 24.36 -16.12 26.25
C SER A 416 22.84 -16.27 26.18
N TRP A 417 22.26 -16.33 24.97
CA TRP A 417 20.84 -16.62 24.75
C TRP A 417 20.43 -17.95 25.37
N LYS A 418 21.15 -19.03 25.02
CA LYS A 418 20.89 -20.39 25.50
C LYS A 418 21.00 -20.50 27.02
N SER A 419 22.00 -19.86 27.62
CA SER A 419 22.25 -19.98 29.07
C SER A 419 21.32 -19.11 29.93
N ASN A 420 20.96 -17.91 29.45
CA ASN A 420 20.37 -16.88 30.32
C ASN A 420 18.91 -16.56 30.00
N TYR A 421 18.39 -16.92 28.82
CA TYR A 421 17.08 -16.46 28.34
C TYR A 421 16.17 -17.60 27.90
N LEU A 422 16.68 -18.56 27.11
CA LEU A 422 15.87 -19.61 26.49
C LEU A 422 15.04 -20.40 27.52
N LYS A 423 15.69 -20.91 28.58
CA LYS A 423 15.01 -21.69 29.63
C LYS A 423 13.90 -20.91 30.33
N THR A 424 14.08 -19.61 30.55
CA THR A 424 13.07 -18.75 31.19
C THR A 424 11.82 -18.60 30.32
N PHE A 425 12.00 -18.46 29.00
CA PHE A 425 10.88 -18.37 28.06
C PHE A 425 10.24 -19.72 27.72
N GLN A 426 10.95 -20.83 27.95
CA GLN A 426 10.39 -22.19 27.87
C GLN A 426 9.57 -22.57 29.11
N GLY A 427 9.89 -22.01 30.28
CA GLY A 427 9.17 -22.28 31.52
C GLY A 427 7.89 -21.45 31.71
N ASP A 428 7.28 -21.58 32.89
CA ASP A 428 5.97 -20.99 33.21
C ASP A 428 6.04 -19.70 34.07
N ASP A 429 7.25 -19.21 34.39
CA ASP A 429 7.43 -18.02 35.24
C ASP A 429 7.19 -16.70 34.49
N GLU A 430 5.92 -16.30 34.38
CA GLU A 430 5.52 -15.04 33.73
C GLU A 430 6.07 -13.78 34.42
N VAL A 431 6.26 -13.82 35.75
CA VAL A 431 6.84 -12.70 36.51
C VAL A 431 8.33 -12.57 36.16
N GLY A 432 9.05 -13.69 36.12
CA GLY A 432 10.44 -13.77 35.68
C GLY A 432 10.63 -13.28 34.24
N LYS A 433 9.76 -13.69 33.32
CA LYS A 433 9.79 -13.21 31.91
C LYS A 433 9.59 -11.71 31.81
N THR A 434 8.61 -11.16 32.52
CA THR A 434 8.32 -9.72 32.53
C THR A 434 9.51 -8.93 33.07
N LYS A 435 10.09 -9.38 34.19
CA LYS A 435 11.30 -8.78 34.78
C LYS A 435 12.48 -8.86 33.81
N LEU A 436 12.66 -9.99 33.14
CA LEU A 436 13.74 -10.21 32.19
C LEU A 436 13.64 -9.26 30.98
N LEU A 437 12.45 -9.12 30.38
CA LEU A 437 12.21 -8.18 29.28
C LEU A 437 12.55 -6.74 29.71
N LYS A 438 12.13 -6.35 30.92
CA LYS A 438 12.45 -5.04 31.50
C LYS A 438 13.96 -4.84 31.69
N THR A 439 14.64 -5.82 32.32
CA THR A 439 16.08 -5.75 32.56
C THR A 439 16.87 -5.61 31.27
N VAL A 440 16.53 -6.38 30.23
CA VAL A 440 17.20 -6.27 28.91
C VAL A 440 16.93 -4.92 28.25
N ASN A 441 15.70 -4.40 28.38
CA ASN A 441 15.37 -3.09 27.85
C ASN A 441 16.19 -1.97 28.53
N ASP A 442 16.24 -1.97 29.87
CA ASP A 442 17.02 -1.00 30.65
C ASP A 442 18.52 -1.12 30.33
N TYR A 443 19.00 -2.35 30.12
CA TYR A 443 20.37 -2.65 29.69
C TYR A 443 20.71 -2.02 28.32
N PHE A 444 19.81 -2.09 27.34
CA PHE A 444 20.00 -1.46 26.03
C PHE A 444 19.88 0.06 26.06
N LEU A 445 19.04 0.60 26.94
CA LEU A 445 18.92 2.05 27.18
C LEU A 445 20.09 2.60 27.99
N GLY A 446 20.88 1.75 28.65
CA GLY A 446 21.99 2.16 29.52
C GLY A 446 21.51 2.87 30.79
N GLN A 447 20.31 2.55 31.28
CA GLN A 447 19.78 3.10 32.52
C GLN A 447 20.46 2.43 33.72
N GLN A 448 20.93 3.23 34.69
CA GLN A 448 21.45 2.69 35.95
C GLN A 448 20.29 2.29 36.87
N ASN A 449 20.36 1.06 37.35
CA ASN A 449 19.54 0.56 38.46
C ASN A 449 20.33 -0.53 39.21
N ASP A 450 19.79 -1.05 40.31
CA ASP A 450 20.47 -2.03 41.17
C ASP A 450 20.89 -3.32 40.43
N THR A 451 20.28 -3.59 39.27
CA THR A 451 20.52 -4.78 38.42
C THR A 451 21.42 -4.54 37.21
N VAL A 452 21.56 -3.30 36.72
CA VAL A 452 22.31 -2.96 35.50
C VAL A 452 23.60 -2.21 35.86
N LYS A 453 24.73 -2.93 35.86
CA LYS A 453 26.06 -2.39 36.21
C LYS A 453 26.91 -1.92 35.04
N ILE A 454 26.49 -2.17 33.79
CA ILE A 454 27.26 -1.94 32.56
C ILE A 454 26.49 -0.99 31.64
N GLN A 455 27.15 0.06 31.13
CA GLN A 455 26.55 1.01 30.19
C GLN A 455 26.97 0.73 28.74
N LEU A 456 26.14 0.00 28.00
CA LEU A 456 26.47 -0.37 26.61
C LEU A 456 26.41 0.79 25.61
N GLN A 457 25.67 1.86 25.91
CA GLN A 457 25.50 3.04 25.04
C GLN A 457 25.19 2.69 23.58
N ILE A 458 24.23 1.80 23.36
CA ILE A 458 23.87 1.28 22.03
C ILE A 458 23.51 2.41 21.06
N GLU A 459 22.84 3.47 21.51
CA GLU A 459 22.53 4.64 20.68
C GLU A 459 23.79 5.32 20.12
N SER A 460 24.89 5.34 20.88
CA SER A 460 26.19 5.89 20.44
C SER A 460 26.83 5.01 19.38
N LYS A 461 26.79 3.67 19.56
CA LYS A 461 27.27 2.70 18.54
C LYS A 461 26.47 2.84 17.25
N ILE A 462 25.14 2.90 17.33
CA ILE A 462 24.24 3.15 16.20
C ILE A 462 24.59 4.47 15.50
N ALA A 463 24.77 5.56 16.25
CA ALA A 463 25.09 6.87 15.67
C ALA A 463 26.42 6.87 14.89
N LYS A 464 27.45 6.20 15.43
CA LYS A 464 28.75 6.02 14.75
C LYS A 464 28.60 5.23 13.45
N LEU A 465 27.87 4.12 13.47
CA LEU A 465 27.60 3.32 12.27
C LEU A 465 26.77 4.10 11.24
N VAL A 466 25.72 4.82 11.66
CA VAL A 466 24.94 5.70 10.77
C VAL A 466 25.83 6.73 10.08
N LYS A 467 26.74 7.37 10.83
CA LYS A 467 27.69 8.35 10.27
C LYS A 467 28.60 7.72 9.21
N LEU A 468 29.16 6.54 9.49
CA LEU A 468 29.98 5.78 8.54
C LEU A 468 29.22 5.48 7.25
N LEU A 469 28.01 4.89 7.37
CA LEU A 469 27.19 4.51 6.22
C LEU A 469 26.75 5.72 5.39
N LYS A 470 26.38 6.83 6.04
CA LYS A 470 26.05 8.09 5.35
C LYS A 470 27.23 8.62 4.53
N ASN A 471 28.44 8.59 5.08
CA ASN A 471 29.64 9.02 4.37
C ASN A 471 29.92 8.12 3.16
N PHE A 472 29.74 6.81 3.33
CA PHE A 472 29.92 5.84 2.26
C PHE A 472 28.89 6.01 1.12
N ILE A 473 27.61 6.20 1.44
CA ILE A 473 26.56 6.39 0.42
C ILE A 473 26.77 7.68 -0.39
N LYS A 474 27.41 8.71 0.19
CA LYS A 474 27.79 9.96 -0.49
C LYS A 474 29.03 9.83 -1.39
N HIS A 475 29.70 8.68 -1.40
CA HIS A 475 30.94 8.52 -2.16
C HIS A 475 30.73 8.70 -3.67
N LEU A 476 31.54 9.57 -4.26
CA LEU A 476 31.47 9.94 -5.68
C LEU A 476 31.94 8.80 -6.59
N PRO A 477 33.09 8.14 -6.35
CA PRO A 477 33.49 6.99 -7.14
C PRO A 477 32.43 5.89 -7.20
N ARG A 478 32.35 5.26 -8.37
CA ARG A 478 31.45 4.11 -8.63
C ARG A 478 32.01 2.84 -8.03
N TYR A 479 31.16 2.04 -7.39
CA TYR A 479 31.51 0.71 -6.91
C TYR A 479 31.30 -0.35 -8.00
N SER A 480 32.08 -1.42 -7.96
CA SER A 480 31.94 -2.54 -8.91
C SER A 480 30.64 -3.30 -8.67
N SER A 481 30.10 -3.88 -9.74
CA SER A 481 29.04 -4.89 -9.63
C SER A 481 29.59 -6.14 -8.94
N ALA A 482 28.77 -6.80 -8.14
CA ALA A 482 29.10 -8.06 -7.49
C ALA A 482 27.94 -9.05 -7.60
N GLU A 483 28.28 -10.32 -7.82
CA GLU A 483 27.34 -11.44 -7.90
C GLU A 483 27.64 -12.44 -6.79
N TYR A 484 26.57 -12.92 -6.16
CA TYR A 484 26.62 -13.82 -5.01
C TYR A 484 25.74 -15.04 -5.32
N PRO A 485 26.34 -16.16 -5.79
CA PRO A 485 25.60 -17.39 -6.04
C PRO A 485 25.13 -18.02 -4.72
N LYS A 486 23.92 -18.59 -4.72
CA LYS A 486 23.26 -19.24 -3.58
C LYS A 486 22.49 -20.47 -4.04
N HIS A 487 22.18 -21.37 -3.11
CA HIS A 487 21.23 -22.46 -3.32
C HIS A 487 19.99 -22.27 -2.44
N ILE A 488 18.81 -22.40 -3.03
CA ILE A 488 17.53 -22.55 -2.31
C ILE A 488 17.36 -24.04 -2.02
N ILE A 489 17.41 -24.43 -0.75
CA ILE A 489 17.42 -25.83 -0.35
C ILE A 489 16.10 -26.17 0.35
N ILE A 490 15.49 -27.28 -0.07
CA ILE A 490 14.45 -27.98 0.69
C ILE A 490 15.13 -29.16 1.38
N TYR A 491 15.10 -29.22 2.71
CA TYR A 491 15.72 -30.33 3.44
C TYR A 491 14.85 -31.60 3.44
N LYS A 492 15.51 -32.77 3.51
CA LYS A 492 14.86 -34.08 3.69
C LYS A 492 13.98 -34.15 4.95
N GLY A 493 14.23 -33.28 5.94
CA GLY A 493 13.41 -33.19 7.17
C GLY A 493 11.95 -32.81 6.94
N ILE A 494 11.54 -32.38 5.74
CA ILE A 494 10.11 -32.21 5.38
C ILE A 494 9.37 -33.55 5.19
N LEU A 495 10.12 -34.65 5.05
CA LEU A 495 9.59 -35.98 4.82
C LEU A 495 9.22 -36.69 6.13
N GLN A 496 8.29 -37.63 6.03
CA GLN A 496 7.94 -38.58 7.07
C GLN A 496 9.00 -39.69 7.10
N ASN A 497 9.51 -40.02 8.29
CA ASN A 497 10.52 -41.06 8.46
C ASN A 497 9.91 -42.44 8.79
N ASN A 498 8.66 -42.49 9.27
CA ASN A 498 7.98 -43.74 9.57
C ASN A 498 7.22 -44.26 8.34
N ILE A 499 7.64 -45.43 7.82
CA ILE A 499 7.04 -46.08 6.65
C ILE A 499 5.56 -46.42 6.89
N GLU A 500 5.18 -46.98 8.04
CA GLU A 500 3.77 -47.29 8.35
C GLU A 500 2.90 -46.03 8.24
N SER A 501 3.40 -44.88 8.73
CA SER A 501 2.69 -43.61 8.62
C SER A 501 2.59 -43.10 7.17
N ILE A 502 3.59 -43.36 6.32
CA ILE A 502 3.54 -43.03 4.88
C ILE A 502 2.43 -43.85 4.22
N LEU A 503 2.39 -45.16 4.48
CA LEU A 503 1.40 -46.09 3.92
C LEU A 503 -0.03 -45.75 4.41
N GLU A 504 -0.21 -45.41 5.69
CA GLU A 504 -1.51 -45.02 6.23
C GLU A 504 -2.04 -43.70 5.65
N THR A 505 -1.16 -42.74 5.39
CA THR A 505 -1.54 -41.38 4.99
C THR A 505 -1.43 -41.11 3.49
N ASN A 506 -0.90 -42.08 2.73
CA ASN A 506 -0.59 -42.02 1.29
C ASN A 506 0.21 -40.77 0.90
N THR A 507 1.24 -40.42 1.68
CA THR A 507 2.10 -39.26 1.40
C THR A 507 3.47 -39.39 2.06
N PHE A 508 4.53 -38.92 1.39
CA PHE A 508 5.89 -38.86 1.97
C PHE A 508 6.09 -37.65 2.87
N PHE A 509 5.18 -36.68 2.86
CA PHE A 509 5.37 -35.41 3.55
C PHE A 509 4.81 -35.46 4.96
N GLN A 510 5.45 -34.75 5.89
CA GLN A 510 4.93 -34.61 7.24
C GLN A 510 3.56 -33.91 7.24
N LYS A 511 2.72 -34.29 8.21
CA LYS A 511 1.35 -33.77 8.40
C LYS A 511 1.25 -32.24 8.40
N VAL A 512 2.32 -31.56 8.85
CA VAL A 512 2.42 -30.10 8.87
C VAL A 512 2.26 -29.47 7.48
N VAL A 513 2.69 -30.14 6.41
CA VAL A 513 2.51 -29.67 5.02
C VAL A 513 1.02 -29.54 4.67
N ARG A 514 0.19 -30.47 5.15
CA ARG A 514 -1.25 -30.48 4.90
C ARG A 514 -2.01 -29.52 5.80
N GLU A 515 -1.70 -29.52 7.10
CA GLU A 515 -2.43 -28.75 8.12
C GLU A 515 -2.05 -27.26 8.13
N ASN A 516 -0.76 -26.96 7.95
CA ASN A 516 -0.26 -25.59 7.97
C ASN A 516 1.01 -25.45 7.11
N PRO A 517 0.88 -25.34 5.77
CA PRO A 517 2.01 -25.27 4.85
C PRO A 517 3.08 -24.24 5.24
N LYS A 518 2.68 -23.11 5.86
CA LYS A 518 3.60 -22.06 6.30
C LYS A 518 4.53 -22.48 7.44
N LYS A 519 4.15 -23.45 8.27
CA LYS A 519 5.06 -24.00 9.29
C LYS A 519 6.21 -24.79 8.65
N SER A 520 6.01 -25.31 7.44
CA SER A 520 7.04 -26.03 6.68
C SER A 520 8.15 -25.11 6.15
N LEU A 521 8.06 -23.79 6.32
CA LEU A 521 9.14 -22.84 6.01
C LEU A 521 10.44 -23.14 6.76
N GLN A 522 10.36 -23.86 7.89
CA GLN A 522 11.55 -24.30 8.63
C GLN A 522 12.42 -25.29 7.84
N TYR A 523 11.87 -25.95 6.81
CA TYR A 523 12.61 -26.88 5.95
C TYR A 523 13.14 -26.22 4.66
N LEU A 524 12.91 -24.91 4.49
CA LEU A 524 13.37 -24.13 3.33
C LEU A 524 14.46 -23.14 3.77
N SER A 525 15.66 -23.27 3.21
CA SER A 525 16.80 -22.41 3.53
C SER A 525 17.49 -21.85 2.29
N LEU A 526 18.32 -20.82 2.53
CA LEU A 526 19.24 -20.26 1.55
C LEU A 526 20.66 -20.47 2.06
N GLU A 527 21.45 -21.23 1.31
CA GLU A 527 22.85 -21.55 1.65
C GLU A 527 23.81 -21.08 0.55
N GLU A 528 25.11 -21.15 0.84
CA GLU A 528 26.15 -21.01 -0.18
C GLU A 528 25.99 -22.11 -1.25
N ALA A 529 26.50 -21.85 -2.45
CA ALA A 529 26.43 -22.77 -3.58
C ALA A 529 27.39 -23.98 -3.40
N GLU A 530 27.16 -24.78 -2.37
CA GLU A 530 27.91 -25.98 -2.00
C GLU A 530 27.01 -27.23 -2.05
N VAL A 531 27.63 -28.42 -2.03
CA VAL A 531 26.90 -29.71 -2.04
C VAL A 531 26.40 -30.01 -0.62
N ASN A 532 25.07 -30.19 -0.47
CA ASN A 532 24.44 -30.52 0.80
C ASN A 532 23.80 -31.93 0.74
N SER A 533 24.30 -32.88 1.52
CA SER A 533 23.82 -34.27 1.56
C SER A 533 22.42 -34.43 2.17
N ASN A 534 21.96 -33.43 2.94
CA ASN A 534 20.66 -33.43 3.60
C ASN A 534 19.58 -32.71 2.78
N ALA A 535 19.92 -32.22 1.58
CA ALA A 535 18.97 -31.60 0.67
C ALA A 535 18.09 -32.66 -0.01
N LEU A 536 16.77 -32.42 -0.01
CA LEU A 536 15.81 -33.10 -0.88
C LEU A 536 15.85 -32.51 -2.30
N LEU A 537 15.96 -31.18 -2.39
CA LEU A 537 16.00 -30.42 -3.63
C LEU A 537 16.82 -29.14 -3.42
N ALA A 538 17.58 -28.72 -4.44
CA ALA A 538 18.36 -27.49 -4.43
C ALA A 538 18.22 -26.71 -5.74
N LEU A 539 17.64 -25.51 -5.69
CA LEU A 539 17.55 -24.61 -6.85
C LEU A 539 18.67 -23.57 -6.85
N PRO A 540 19.39 -23.36 -7.96
CA PRO A 540 20.37 -22.30 -8.05
C PRO A 540 19.72 -20.91 -8.05
N ALA A 541 20.33 -19.99 -7.30
CA ALA A 541 19.95 -18.59 -7.24
C ALA A 541 21.17 -17.67 -7.30
N ILE A 542 20.98 -16.44 -7.78
CA ILE A 542 22.03 -15.42 -7.83
C ILE A 542 21.47 -14.11 -7.29
N ILE A 543 22.21 -13.49 -6.38
CA ILE A 543 21.93 -12.13 -5.90
C ILE A 543 23.00 -11.21 -6.50
N LYS A 544 22.58 -10.28 -7.36
CA LYS A 544 23.47 -9.31 -8.01
C LYS A 544 23.24 -7.90 -7.47
N ILE A 545 24.31 -7.20 -7.09
CA ILE A 545 24.25 -5.81 -6.61
C ILE A 545 24.99 -4.90 -7.58
N GLU A 546 24.34 -3.80 -7.98
CA GLU A 546 24.87 -2.85 -8.95
C GLU A 546 24.78 -1.40 -8.46
N ASP A 547 25.82 -0.62 -8.72
CA ASP A 547 25.86 0.83 -8.51
C ASP A 547 25.65 1.56 -9.85
N ILE A 548 24.46 2.13 -10.03
CA ILE A 548 24.02 2.82 -11.24
C ILE A 548 24.05 4.33 -11.02
N ARG A 549 24.60 5.06 -11.99
CA ARG A 549 24.84 6.51 -11.90
C ARG A 549 24.07 7.28 -12.95
N TYR A 550 23.60 8.47 -12.59
CA TYR A 550 22.83 9.35 -13.45
C TYR A 550 23.60 10.64 -13.67
N ILE A 551 23.71 11.06 -14.93
CA ILE A 551 24.40 12.29 -15.32
C ILE A 551 23.42 13.28 -15.95
N ARG A 552 23.80 14.56 -15.93
CA ARG A 552 23.01 15.64 -16.52
C ARG A 552 23.18 15.61 -18.04
N MET A 553 22.08 15.75 -18.76
CA MET A 553 22.10 16.02 -20.19
C MET A 553 21.82 17.50 -20.49
N PRO A 554 22.17 18.06 -21.65
CA PRO A 554 21.89 19.47 -21.95
C PRO A 554 20.40 19.80 -22.08
N GLU A 555 19.54 18.83 -22.42
CA GLU A 555 18.13 19.10 -22.71
C GLU A 555 17.36 19.50 -21.45
N LYS A 556 16.77 20.70 -21.52
CA LYS A 556 15.99 21.32 -20.46
C LYS A 556 14.74 21.91 -21.10
N GLN A 557 13.59 21.66 -20.47
CA GLN A 557 12.30 22.14 -20.96
C GLN A 557 11.65 23.01 -19.89
N GLU A 558 11.02 24.09 -20.35
CA GLU A 558 10.37 25.10 -19.50
C GLU A 558 8.92 25.30 -19.93
N PHE A 559 8.04 25.43 -18.95
CA PHE A 559 6.62 25.70 -19.16
C PHE A 559 6.02 26.47 -17.98
N SER A 560 4.85 27.05 -18.21
CA SER A 560 4.03 27.70 -17.19
C SER A 560 2.76 26.90 -16.91
N MET A 561 2.15 27.18 -15.76
CA MET A 561 0.89 26.59 -15.32
C MET A 561 0.03 27.67 -14.66
N GLU A 562 -1.26 27.66 -14.96
CA GLU A 562 -2.26 28.48 -14.28
C GLU A 562 -3.57 27.70 -14.08
N TYR A 563 -4.39 28.17 -13.14
CA TYR A 563 -5.71 27.60 -12.90
C TYR A 563 -6.71 28.13 -13.93
N ASP A 564 -7.55 27.26 -14.46
CA ASP A 564 -8.71 27.65 -15.27
C ASP A 564 -9.93 27.76 -14.35
N LEU A 565 -10.27 28.99 -13.96
CA LEU A 565 -11.36 29.30 -13.03
C LEU A 565 -12.68 29.63 -13.74
N GLY A 566 -12.65 29.76 -15.07
CA GLY A 566 -13.76 30.32 -15.85
C GLY A 566 -15.02 29.47 -15.75
N GLY A 567 -16.13 30.08 -15.33
CA GLY A 567 -17.45 29.43 -15.29
C GLY A 567 -17.61 28.33 -14.23
N ILE A 568 -16.69 28.21 -13.27
CA ILE A 568 -16.80 27.23 -12.18
C ILE A 568 -17.51 27.87 -11.00
N LYS A 569 -18.68 27.35 -10.63
CA LYS A 569 -19.36 27.68 -9.37
C LYS A 569 -19.07 26.64 -8.31
N ALA A 570 -18.96 27.08 -7.06
CA ALA A 570 -18.65 26.22 -5.93
C ALA A 570 -19.82 26.13 -4.94
N LEU A 571 -20.08 24.93 -4.41
CA LEU A 571 -20.92 24.67 -3.24
C LEU A 571 -20.04 24.19 -2.08
N PRO A 572 -19.60 25.10 -1.18
CA PRO A 572 -18.69 24.70 -0.11
C PRO A 572 -19.37 23.87 0.97
N VAL A 573 -18.66 22.84 1.44
CA VAL A 573 -19.14 21.94 2.50
C VAL A 573 -18.16 21.97 3.67
N LEU A 574 -18.67 22.07 4.89
CA LEU A 574 -17.86 22.13 6.11
C LEU A 574 -18.34 21.13 7.18
N PHE A 575 -17.46 20.20 7.56
CA PHE A 575 -17.63 19.35 8.74
C PHE A 575 -17.04 20.05 9.98
N VAL A 576 -17.87 20.30 10.99
CA VAL A 576 -17.49 21.04 12.20
C VAL A 576 -17.70 20.20 13.45
N PRO A 577 -16.68 19.97 14.29
CA PRO A 577 -16.89 19.30 15.56
C PRO A 577 -17.70 20.21 16.49
N LYS A 578 -18.68 19.67 17.22
CA LYS A 578 -19.50 20.36 18.23
C LYS A 578 -18.72 20.75 19.51
N HIS A 579 -17.45 21.10 19.37
CA HIS A 579 -16.53 21.54 20.41
C HIS A 579 -16.35 23.07 20.38
N ASN A 580 -16.00 23.70 21.51
CA ASN A 580 -15.84 25.16 21.62
C ASN A 580 -14.90 25.74 20.56
N THR A 581 -13.73 25.13 20.38
CA THR A 581 -12.76 25.54 19.33
C THR A 581 -13.34 25.43 17.92
N GLY A 582 -14.15 24.40 17.64
CA GLY A 582 -14.82 24.25 16.34
C GLY A 582 -15.84 25.36 16.08
N ARG A 583 -16.65 25.68 17.10
CA ARG A 583 -17.62 26.79 17.05
C ARG A 583 -16.94 28.16 16.87
N GLU A 584 -15.78 28.37 17.50
CA GLU A 584 -15.00 29.59 17.32
C GLU A 584 -14.47 29.73 15.90
N GLN A 585 -13.85 28.69 15.35
CA GLN A 585 -13.33 28.72 13.98
C GLN A 585 -14.45 28.86 12.93
N TYR A 586 -15.63 28.30 13.19
CA TYR A 586 -16.79 28.46 12.32
C TYR A 586 -17.20 29.93 12.12
N LYS A 587 -16.94 30.83 13.09
CA LYS A 587 -17.26 32.27 12.96
C LYS A 587 -16.54 32.94 11.78
N ASN A 588 -15.39 32.40 11.36
CA ASN A 588 -14.65 32.90 10.19
C ASN A 588 -15.43 32.71 8.87
N PHE A 589 -16.50 31.92 8.87
CA PHE A 589 -17.33 31.62 7.70
C PHE A 589 -18.65 32.39 7.70
N ASN A 590 -18.85 33.33 8.63
CA ASN A 590 -20.10 34.12 8.75
C ASN A 590 -20.43 35.01 7.55
N GLN A 591 -19.50 35.18 6.61
CA GLN A 591 -19.73 35.92 5.36
C GLN A 591 -19.66 35.01 4.12
N ARG A 592 -19.59 33.68 4.33
CA ARG A 592 -19.49 32.71 3.24
C ARG A 592 -20.81 31.99 3.02
N SER A 593 -21.04 31.63 1.77
CA SER A 593 -22.05 30.66 1.39
C SER A 593 -21.54 29.24 1.63
N LEU A 594 -22.23 28.40 2.41
CA LEU A 594 -21.82 27.01 2.62
C LEU A 594 -22.91 26.10 3.23
N VAL A 595 -22.72 24.80 3.05
CA VAL A 595 -23.43 23.73 3.78
C VAL A 595 -22.58 23.23 4.94
N THR A 596 -23.19 23.04 6.11
CA THR A 596 -22.49 22.63 7.33
C THR A 596 -23.05 21.34 7.91
N PHE A 597 -22.16 20.44 8.32
CA PHE A 597 -22.46 19.18 9.00
C PHE A 597 -21.75 19.15 10.36
N PRO A 598 -22.44 19.52 11.44
CA PRO A 598 -21.89 19.43 12.78
C PRO A 598 -21.85 17.98 13.27
N PHE A 599 -20.79 17.57 13.98
CA PHE A 599 -20.64 16.22 14.53
C PHE A 599 -20.04 16.23 15.94
N THR A 600 -20.42 15.27 16.79
CA THR A 600 -19.95 15.18 18.17
C THR A 600 -18.71 14.29 18.28
N LEU A 601 -17.66 14.81 18.94
CA LEU A 601 -16.43 14.05 19.24
C LEU A 601 -16.45 13.37 20.63
N GLU A 602 -17.36 13.80 21.49
CA GLU A 602 -17.42 13.49 22.94
C GLU A 602 -18.24 12.25 23.29
N ASN A 603 -18.66 11.48 22.30
CA ASN A 603 -19.22 10.18 22.59
C ASN A 603 -18.10 9.36 23.24
N GLY A 604 -18.33 8.80 24.43
CA GLY A 604 -17.36 8.01 25.18
C GLY A 604 -16.83 6.81 24.40
N GLN A 605 -16.31 5.78 25.07
CA GLN A 605 -15.91 4.56 24.36
C GLN A 605 -17.15 3.90 23.72
N LEU A 606 -17.46 4.26 22.47
CA LEU A 606 -18.50 3.60 21.68
C LEU A 606 -18.08 2.14 21.52
N SER A 607 -19.01 1.23 21.80
CA SER A 607 -18.83 -0.17 21.39
C SER A 607 -18.78 -0.26 19.86
N SER A 608 -18.25 -1.37 19.34
CA SER A 608 -18.14 -1.58 17.87
C SER A 608 -19.49 -1.44 17.16
N GLN A 609 -20.58 -1.92 17.79
CA GLN A 609 -21.94 -1.78 17.26
C GLN A 609 -22.38 -0.32 17.19
N GLN A 610 -22.18 0.43 18.27
CA GLN A 610 -22.56 1.84 18.33
C GLN A 610 -21.74 2.68 17.34
N TYR A 611 -20.43 2.41 17.23
CA TYR A 611 -19.56 3.09 16.27
C TYR A 611 -19.97 2.82 14.83
N PHE A 612 -20.21 1.56 14.48
CA PHE A 612 -20.68 1.18 13.15
C PHE A 612 -22.01 1.86 12.83
N THR A 613 -22.99 1.78 13.75
CA THR A 613 -24.33 2.35 13.59
C THR A 613 -24.27 3.86 13.37
N TYR A 614 -23.43 4.55 14.16
CA TYR A 614 -23.21 5.99 13.99
C TYR A 614 -22.63 6.31 12.61
N CYS A 615 -21.52 5.67 12.25
CA CYS A 615 -20.82 5.94 10.98
C CYS A 615 -21.72 5.63 9.78
N PHE A 616 -22.38 4.48 9.78
CA PHE A 616 -23.33 4.07 8.74
C PHE A 616 -24.43 5.12 8.55
N THR A 617 -25.10 5.50 9.66
CA THR A 617 -26.21 6.45 9.62
C THR A 617 -25.74 7.83 9.15
N PHE A 618 -24.66 8.34 9.74
CA PHE A 618 -24.15 9.67 9.42
C PHE A 618 -23.68 9.74 7.96
N PHE A 619 -22.94 8.74 7.47
CA PHE A 619 -22.43 8.73 6.09
C PHE A 619 -23.55 8.63 5.06
N LEU A 620 -24.52 7.73 5.28
CA LEU A 620 -25.68 7.60 4.40
C LEU A 620 -26.46 8.92 4.27
N LEU A 621 -26.77 9.55 5.40
CA LEU A 621 -27.59 10.76 5.41
C LEU A 621 -26.86 11.99 4.87
N VAL A 622 -25.54 12.13 5.14
CA VAL A 622 -24.74 13.21 4.54
C VAL A 622 -24.77 13.10 3.01
N TYR A 623 -24.56 11.89 2.47
CA TYR A 623 -24.58 11.67 1.03
C TYR A 623 -25.95 12.01 0.41
N ILE A 624 -27.04 11.49 1.00
CA ILE A 624 -28.40 11.76 0.50
C ILE A 624 -28.74 13.26 0.58
N CYS A 625 -28.43 13.95 1.68
CA CYS A 625 -28.69 15.39 1.81
C CYS A 625 -27.93 16.21 0.76
N LEU A 626 -26.67 15.88 0.49
CA LEU A 626 -25.91 16.55 -0.58
C LEU A 626 -26.46 16.23 -1.95
N LYS A 627 -26.87 14.98 -2.21
CA LYS A 627 -27.48 14.58 -3.48
C LYS A 627 -28.77 15.35 -3.75
N ILE A 628 -29.63 15.53 -2.73
CA ILE A 628 -30.86 16.35 -2.83
C ILE A 628 -30.54 17.79 -3.28
N LEU A 629 -29.47 18.39 -2.77
CA LEU A 629 -29.08 19.75 -3.17
C LEU A 629 -28.46 19.78 -4.57
N LEU A 630 -27.56 18.84 -4.86
CA LEU A 630 -26.82 18.78 -6.12
C LEU A 630 -27.71 18.39 -7.31
N ASP A 631 -28.78 17.63 -7.09
CA ASP A 631 -29.78 17.30 -8.12
C ASP A 631 -30.54 18.53 -8.63
N GLU A 632 -30.59 19.61 -7.86
CA GLU A 632 -31.21 20.88 -8.26
C GLU A 632 -30.22 21.79 -9.01
N ALA A 633 -28.94 21.40 -9.11
CA ALA A 633 -27.92 22.18 -9.82
C ALA A 633 -28.11 22.09 -11.34
N LYS A 634 -28.09 23.25 -12.01
CA LYS A 634 -28.23 23.34 -13.47
C LYS A 634 -26.94 23.01 -14.23
N GLU A 635 -25.81 23.06 -13.54
CA GLU A 635 -24.48 22.91 -14.11
C GLU A 635 -23.55 22.13 -13.18
N GLN A 636 -22.41 21.71 -13.70
CA GLN A 636 -21.42 21.00 -12.92
C GLN A 636 -20.76 21.94 -11.90
N LEU A 637 -21.09 21.75 -10.62
CA LEU A 637 -20.46 22.47 -9.52
C LEU A 637 -19.10 21.90 -9.09
N PHE A 638 -18.31 22.75 -8.42
CA PHE A 638 -17.19 22.34 -7.57
C PHE A 638 -17.64 22.25 -6.10
N VAL A 639 -17.39 21.13 -5.44
CA VAL A 639 -17.76 20.89 -4.04
C VAL A 639 -16.49 20.79 -3.19
N PRO A 640 -15.95 21.91 -2.69
CA PRO A 640 -14.83 21.90 -1.75
C PRO A 640 -15.30 21.46 -0.36
N ILE A 641 -14.77 20.34 0.13
CA ILE A 641 -15.12 19.78 1.44
C ILE A 641 -14.02 20.07 2.46
N LEU A 642 -14.31 20.92 3.43
CA LEU A 642 -13.43 21.18 4.57
C LEU A 642 -13.87 20.38 5.80
N ARG A 643 -12.90 19.85 6.56
CA ARG A 643 -13.15 19.18 7.83
C ARG A 643 -12.24 19.72 8.92
N PHE A 644 -12.83 20.18 10.01
CA PHE A 644 -12.09 20.57 11.20
C PHE A 644 -11.85 19.38 12.12
N HIS A 645 -10.64 19.32 12.69
CA HIS A 645 -10.28 18.27 13.64
C HIS A 645 -9.40 18.79 14.77
N LEU A 646 -9.41 18.07 15.88
CA LEU A 646 -8.69 18.42 17.08
C LEU A 646 -7.53 17.46 17.29
N LYS A 647 -6.32 17.98 17.52
CA LYS A 647 -5.15 17.13 17.80
C LYS A 647 -5.31 16.44 19.16
N ARG A 648 -5.80 15.20 19.18
CA ARG A 648 -5.79 14.36 20.38
C ARG A 648 -4.34 13.98 20.74
N ARG A 649 -3.91 14.25 21.98
CA ARG A 649 -2.52 14.03 22.45
C ARG A 649 -2.10 12.56 22.59
N ASN A 650 -2.98 11.59 22.38
CA ASN A 650 -2.66 10.17 22.50
C ASN A 650 -3.04 9.41 21.23
N LYS A 651 -2.07 9.18 20.33
CA LYS A 651 -2.18 8.20 19.23
C LYS A 651 -1.90 6.75 19.69
N SER A 652 -1.88 6.51 21.00
CA SER A 652 -1.54 5.21 21.61
C SER A 652 -2.76 4.34 21.88
N GLU A 653 -3.95 4.71 21.40
CA GLU A 653 -5.13 3.84 21.50
C GLU A 653 -5.68 3.66 20.08
N GLU A 654 -5.52 2.46 19.49
CA GLU A 654 -6.32 2.02 18.33
C GLU A 654 -7.78 1.79 18.78
N LYS A 655 -8.40 2.81 19.37
CA LYS A 655 -9.86 2.88 19.49
C LYS A 655 -10.38 3.49 18.20
N GLN A 656 -11.53 3.02 17.76
CA GLN A 656 -12.25 3.54 16.60
C GLN A 656 -12.40 5.08 16.70
N ASP A 657 -11.50 5.80 16.04
CA ASP A 657 -11.43 7.27 16.14
C ASP A 657 -12.42 7.88 15.16
N LEU A 658 -13.58 8.28 15.70
CA LEU A 658 -14.64 8.90 14.91
C LEU A 658 -14.14 10.13 14.16
N ASP A 659 -13.21 10.89 14.74
CA ASP A 659 -12.63 12.04 14.06
C ASP A 659 -11.94 11.56 12.77
N GLN A 660 -10.93 10.69 12.89
CA GLN A 660 -10.21 10.13 11.75
C GLN A 660 -11.15 9.51 10.71
N GLN A 661 -12.21 8.82 11.14
CA GLN A 661 -13.15 8.17 10.24
C GLN A 661 -14.02 9.16 9.44
N ILE A 662 -14.40 10.30 10.04
CA ILE A 662 -15.03 11.40 9.29
C ILE A 662 -14.05 11.99 8.26
N GLY A 663 -12.76 12.08 8.62
CA GLY A 663 -11.70 12.49 7.68
C GLY A 663 -11.49 11.50 6.53
N ASN A 664 -11.65 10.20 6.79
CA ASN A 664 -11.64 9.17 5.75
C ASN A 664 -12.88 9.28 4.86
N TYR A 665 -14.04 9.46 5.48
CA TYR A 665 -15.32 9.62 4.79
C TYR A 665 -15.37 10.86 3.91
N SER A 666 -14.78 11.99 4.30
CA SER A 666 -14.77 13.19 3.43
C SER A 666 -14.10 12.93 2.08
N LYS A 667 -13.10 12.04 2.04
CA LYS A 667 -12.44 11.60 0.81
C LYS A 667 -13.31 10.63 0.00
N VAL A 668 -14.01 9.71 0.67
CA VAL A 668 -15.01 8.81 0.04
C VAL A 668 -16.13 9.61 -0.60
N LEU A 669 -16.67 10.58 0.14
CA LEU A 669 -17.70 11.49 -0.33
C LEU A 669 -17.22 12.31 -1.53
N ALA A 670 -16.02 12.91 -1.46
CA ALA A 670 -15.44 13.61 -2.59
C ALA A 670 -15.30 12.69 -3.82
N HIS A 671 -14.90 11.42 -3.64
CA HIS A 671 -14.82 10.46 -4.75
C HIS A 671 -16.18 10.16 -5.36
N LEU A 672 -17.23 9.95 -4.57
CA LEU A 672 -18.59 9.71 -5.09
C LEU A 672 -19.16 10.93 -5.82
N LEU A 673 -19.00 12.12 -5.25
CA LEU A 673 -19.47 13.36 -5.88
C LEU A 673 -18.72 13.68 -7.18
N ASN A 674 -17.48 13.19 -7.32
CA ASN A 674 -16.70 13.35 -8.54
C ASN A 674 -17.24 12.60 -9.76
N GLU A 675 -18.29 11.77 -9.62
CA GLU A 675 -18.90 11.09 -10.76
C GLU A 675 -19.74 12.04 -11.63
N GLU A 676 -20.35 13.07 -11.01
CA GLU A 676 -21.20 14.07 -11.65
C GLU A 676 -20.64 15.49 -11.52
N HIS A 677 -19.99 15.81 -10.38
CA HIS A 677 -19.46 17.13 -10.03
C HIS A 677 -17.93 17.13 -9.95
N LEU A 678 -17.30 18.28 -9.74
CA LEU A 678 -15.92 18.34 -9.27
C LEU A 678 -15.95 18.36 -7.75
N ALA A 679 -15.17 17.52 -7.07
CA ALA A 679 -15.12 17.54 -5.61
C ALA A 679 -13.73 17.18 -5.08
N ASN A 680 -13.37 17.77 -3.94
CA ASN A 680 -12.16 17.40 -3.23
C ASN A 680 -12.31 17.71 -1.74
N SER A 681 -11.52 17.05 -0.90
CA SER A 681 -11.61 17.23 0.56
C SER A 681 -10.27 17.49 1.22
N GLN A 682 -10.25 18.33 2.24
CA GLN A 682 -9.08 18.59 3.07
C GLN A 682 -9.43 18.79 4.55
N GLY A 683 -8.63 18.19 5.44
CA GLY A 683 -8.73 18.35 6.88
C GLY A 683 -7.77 19.39 7.46
N PHE A 684 -8.24 20.18 8.44
CA PHE A 684 -7.44 21.18 9.16
C PHE A 684 -7.45 20.96 10.67
N ASP A 685 -6.26 20.91 11.27
CA ASP A 685 -6.06 20.83 12.72
C ASP A 685 -6.27 22.23 13.31
N ILE A 686 -7.45 22.46 13.88
CA ILE A 686 -7.83 23.78 14.40
C ILE A 686 -7.22 24.10 15.76
N THR A 687 -6.43 23.17 16.34
CA THR A 687 -5.67 23.43 17.58
C THR A 687 -4.29 24.02 17.32
N ASN A 688 -3.78 23.92 16.08
CA ASN A 688 -2.46 24.39 15.70
C ASN A 688 -2.45 24.89 14.25
N LEU A 689 -3.15 26.00 14.05
CA LEU A 689 -3.21 26.74 12.79
C LEU A 689 -1.90 27.51 12.57
N ASN A 690 -1.38 27.45 11.36
CA ASN A 690 -0.31 28.34 10.91
C ASN A 690 -0.46 28.61 9.42
N ASN A 691 0.06 29.75 8.95
CA ASN A 691 -0.13 30.21 7.57
C ASN A 691 0.42 29.21 6.54
N TYR A 692 1.52 28.53 6.86
CA TYR A 692 2.13 27.54 5.96
C TYR A 692 1.24 26.31 5.75
N LYS A 693 0.66 25.75 6.83
CA LYS A 693 -0.28 24.63 6.77
C LYS A 693 -1.59 25.04 6.11
N ASN A 694 -2.08 26.25 6.38
CA ASN A 694 -3.29 26.78 5.75
C ASN A 694 -3.12 26.86 4.23
N LEU A 695 -2.00 27.44 3.78
CA LEU A 695 -1.70 27.59 2.37
C LEU A 695 -1.54 26.25 1.64
N ASN A 696 -0.79 25.29 2.21
CA ASN A 696 -0.65 23.96 1.60
C ASN A 696 -1.97 23.17 1.63
N GLY A 697 -2.73 23.25 2.73
CA GLY A 697 -4.03 22.60 2.83
C GLY A 697 -5.01 23.12 1.76
N MET A 698 -5.10 24.44 1.57
CA MET A 698 -5.94 25.01 0.53
C MET A 698 -5.43 24.65 -0.88
N SER A 699 -4.11 24.65 -1.09
CA SER A 699 -3.52 24.19 -2.36
C SER A 699 -3.91 22.74 -2.67
N SER A 700 -3.95 21.86 -1.66
CA SER A 700 -4.39 20.47 -1.82
C SER A 700 -5.90 20.39 -2.13
N LEU A 701 -6.73 21.18 -1.44
CA LEU A 701 -8.18 21.26 -1.70
C LEU A 701 -8.49 21.65 -3.15
N TYR A 702 -7.81 22.66 -3.70
CA TYR A 702 -8.01 23.15 -5.06
C TYR A 702 -7.21 22.36 -6.14
N ALA A 703 -6.52 21.28 -5.77
CA ALA A 703 -5.72 20.49 -6.72
C ALA A 703 -6.54 19.83 -7.84
N VAL A 704 -7.86 19.68 -7.68
CA VAL A 704 -8.76 19.11 -8.69
C VAL A 704 -9.20 20.12 -9.78
N ILE A 705 -9.03 21.42 -9.51
CA ILE A 705 -9.42 22.47 -10.46
C ILE A 705 -8.61 22.34 -11.76
N PRO A 706 -9.24 22.51 -12.94
CA PRO A 706 -8.55 22.42 -14.22
C PRO A 706 -7.37 23.38 -14.33
N LYS A 707 -6.36 22.99 -15.10
CA LYS A 707 -5.10 23.74 -15.24
C LYS A 707 -4.71 23.87 -16.70
N ASN A 708 -4.25 25.06 -17.07
CA ASN A 708 -3.74 25.38 -18.40
C ASN A 708 -2.22 25.46 -18.35
N PHE A 709 -1.58 24.82 -19.33
CA PHE A 709 -0.12 24.79 -19.47
C PHE A 709 0.32 25.44 -20.77
N HIS A 710 1.42 26.19 -20.70
CA HIS A 710 2.06 26.84 -21.85
C HIS A 710 3.53 26.47 -21.91
N PHE A 711 3.98 25.94 -23.04
CA PHE A 711 5.40 25.66 -23.26
C PHE A 711 6.12 26.93 -23.70
N SER A 712 7.29 27.20 -23.12
CA SER A 712 8.08 28.38 -23.48
C SER A 712 8.72 28.24 -24.86
N ASN A 713 8.97 27.01 -25.32
CA ASN A 713 9.54 26.69 -26.61
C ASN A 713 8.51 25.90 -27.45
N PRO A 714 8.10 26.40 -28.64
CA PRO A 714 7.15 25.71 -29.51
C PRO A 714 7.59 24.31 -29.96
N GLN A 715 8.90 24.02 -29.99
CA GLN A 715 9.40 22.68 -30.37
C GLN A 715 9.18 21.62 -29.28
N ASP A 716 9.05 22.05 -28.02
CA ASP A 716 8.77 21.16 -26.89
C ASP A 716 7.26 20.90 -26.71
N GLN A 717 6.43 21.62 -27.48
CA GLN A 717 4.99 21.60 -27.35
C GLN A 717 4.39 20.34 -27.98
N PRO A 718 3.58 19.57 -27.23
CA PRO A 718 2.88 18.42 -27.76
C PRO A 718 1.97 18.72 -28.95
N LYS A 719 1.86 17.76 -29.88
CA LYS A 719 1.00 17.87 -31.08
C LYS A 719 -0.30 17.09 -31.00
N LEU A 720 -0.37 16.05 -30.17
CA LEU A 720 -1.57 15.23 -29.96
C LEU A 720 -2.73 16.07 -29.42
N ASP A 721 -3.88 16.09 -30.10
CA ASP A 721 -4.96 16.99 -29.69
C ASP A 721 -5.69 16.55 -28.41
N LYS A 722 -5.90 15.25 -28.25
CA LYS A 722 -6.75 14.67 -27.20
C LYS A 722 -6.16 13.38 -26.63
N LEU A 723 -6.01 13.34 -25.31
CA LEU A 723 -5.56 12.16 -24.56
C LEU A 723 -6.43 11.93 -23.33
N VAL A 724 -6.78 10.67 -23.07
CA VAL A 724 -7.39 10.23 -21.81
C VAL A 724 -6.35 9.53 -20.95
N ILE A 725 -6.29 9.88 -19.67
CA ILE A 725 -5.53 9.17 -18.65
C ILE A 725 -6.55 8.57 -17.67
N MET A 726 -6.67 7.25 -17.70
CA MET A 726 -7.62 6.49 -16.89
C MET A 726 -6.84 5.68 -15.86
N ILE A 727 -7.13 5.91 -14.59
CA ILE A 727 -6.46 5.26 -13.47
C ILE A 727 -7.46 4.35 -12.77
N VAL A 728 -7.13 3.07 -12.60
CA VAL A 728 -8.05 2.07 -12.05
C VAL A 728 -7.40 1.25 -10.93
N SER A 729 -8.23 0.86 -9.98
CA SER A 729 -7.90 0.02 -8.83
C SER A 729 -9.15 -0.71 -8.36
N SER A 730 -9.01 -1.55 -7.35
CA SER A 730 -10.14 -2.21 -6.70
C SER A 730 -9.89 -2.43 -5.22
N ARG A 731 -10.98 -2.58 -4.46
CA ARG A 731 -10.94 -3.05 -3.09
C ARG A 731 -12.05 -4.06 -2.87
N GLU A 732 -11.72 -5.16 -2.22
CA GLU A 732 -12.71 -6.17 -1.80
C GLU A 732 -13.79 -5.52 -0.90
N CYS A 733 -15.02 -5.98 -1.03
CA CYS A 733 -16.14 -5.56 -0.18
C CYS A 733 -16.88 -6.75 0.46
N ASP A 734 -16.83 -7.93 -0.15
CA ASP A 734 -17.35 -9.17 0.42
C ASP A 734 -16.38 -10.34 0.19
N ALA A 735 -15.94 -10.97 1.28
CA ALA A 735 -15.04 -12.12 1.23
C ALA A 735 -15.13 -12.96 2.50
N LYS A 736 -15.11 -14.29 2.34
CA LYS A 736 -15.05 -15.25 3.45
C LYS A 736 -13.63 -15.39 3.99
N LYS A 737 -13.50 -15.56 5.30
CA LYS A 737 -12.21 -15.76 5.97
C LYS A 737 -11.65 -17.14 5.61
N GLY A 738 -10.37 -17.19 5.24
CA GLY A 738 -9.69 -18.44 4.89
C GLY A 738 -10.02 -19.03 3.51
N ASN A 739 -10.90 -18.39 2.71
CA ASN A 739 -11.19 -18.84 1.36
C ASN A 739 -10.04 -18.45 0.40
N PRO A 740 -9.28 -19.42 -0.16
CA PRO A 740 -8.21 -19.13 -1.10
C PRO A 740 -8.73 -18.64 -2.45
N ASN A 741 -9.95 -19.00 -2.84
CA ASN A 741 -10.53 -18.63 -4.12
C ASN A 741 -10.85 -17.12 -4.15
N ARG A 742 -10.25 -16.41 -5.11
CA ARG A 742 -10.46 -14.96 -5.29
C ARG A 742 -11.70 -14.66 -6.12
N ASP A 743 -12.10 -15.58 -6.98
CA ASP A 743 -13.20 -15.39 -7.94
C ASP A 743 -14.57 -15.39 -7.26
N GLU A 744 -14.68 -16.06 -6.12
CA GLU A 744 -15.88 -16.10 -5.29
C GLU A 744 -16.13 -14.80 -4.48
N ARG A 745 -15.33 -13.75 -4.67
CA ARG A 745 -15.40 -12.50 -3.89
C ARG A 745 -16.13 -11.39 -4.65
N ILE A 746 -16.65 -10.39 -3.93
CA ILE A 746 -17.13 -9.14 -4.54
C ILE A 746 -16.11 -8.05 -4.25
N SER A 747 -15.81 -7.24 -5.26
CA SER A 747 -14.89 -6.12 -5.19
C SER A 747 -15.53 -4.85 -5.75
N ASN A 748 -15.24 -3.73 -5.11
CA ASN A 748 -15.55 -2.40 -5.60
C ASN A 748 -14.39 -1.91 -6.48
N LEU A 749 -14.68 -1.71 -7.76
CA LEU A 749 -13.83 -1.06 -8.73
C LEU A 749 -13.82 0.44 -8.45
N VAL A 750 -12.63 1.03 -8.39
CA VAL A 750 -12.41 2.44 -8.08
C VAL A 750 -11.53 3.03 -9.16
N GLY A 751 -11.93 4.17 -9.75
CA GLY A 751 -11.14 4.81 -10.78
C GLY A 751 -11.24 6.33 -10.83
N GLU A 752 -10.32 6.94 -11.58
CA GLU A 752 -10.30 8.35 -11.90
C GLU A 752 -9.93 8.55 -13.37
N ILE A 753 -10.64 9.45 -14.04
CA ILE A 753 -10.37 9.80 -15.44
C ILE A 753 -9.97 11.27 -15.52
N VAL A 754 -8.83 11.52 -16.15
CA VAL A 754 -8.31 12.84 -16.48
C VAL A 754 -8.26 12.97 -18.00
N THR A 755 -8.76 14.07 -18.53
CA THR A 755 -8.67 14.38 -19.96
C THR A 755 -7.66 15.49 -20.18
N VAL A 756 -6.88 15.34 -21.25
CA VAL A 756 -5.95 16.33 -21.75
C VAL A 756 -6.46 16.82 -23.10
N ASN A 757 -6.59 18.14 -23.24
CA ASN A 757 -7.02 18.78 -24.48
C ASN A 757 -6.01 19.85 -24.87
N ARG A 758 -5.50 19.76 -26.08
CA ARG A 758 -4.78 20.85 -26.75
C ARG A 758 -5.81 21.75 -27.44
N ARG A 759 -5.80 23.04 -27.12
CA ARG A 759 -6.63 24.06 -27.78
C ARG A 759 -5.90 24.58 -29.03
N ASP A 760 -6.65 25.23 -29.93
CA ASP A 760 -6.11 25.77 -31.20
C ASP A 760 -4.96 26.77 -31.00
N ASN A 761 -4.99 27.52 -29.90
CA ASN A 761 -3.94 28.46 -29.51
C ASN A 761 -2.72 27.77 -28.85
N GLY A 762 -2.69 26.44 -28.82
CA GLY A 762 -1.60 25.66 -28.28
C GLY A 762 -1.64 25.42 -26.77
N ILE A 763 -2.62 25.98 -26.06
CA ILE A 763 -2.80 25.76 -24.62
C ILE A 763 -3.16 24.31 -24.37
N ILE A 764 -2.49 23.68 -23.40
CA ILE A 764 -2.82 22.32 -22.97
C ILE A 764 -3.61 22.41 -21.67
N GLN A 765 -4.89 22.04 -21.74
CA GLN A 765 -5.78 21.99 -20.59
C GLN A 765 -5.81 20.56 -20.02
N LEU A 766 -5.50 20.44 -18.74
CA LEU A 766 -5.71 19.22 -17.95
C LEU A 766 -6.92 19.41 -17.06
N ARG A 767 -7.90 18.51 -17.14
CA ARG A 767 -9.08 18.51 -16.26
C ARG A 767 -9.41 17.10 -15.78
N LYS A 768 -9.87 16.99 -14.52
CA LYS A 768 -10.56 15.79 -14.08
C LYS A 768 -11.89 15.71 -14.83
N TRP A 769 -12.20 14.56 -15.42
CA TRP A 769 -13.47 14.33 -16.09
C TRP A 769 -14.49 13.79 -15.09
N LYS A 770 -14.20 12.62 -14.52
CA LYS A 770 -14.98 12.04 -13.41
C LYS A 770 -14.21 10.97 -12.65
N SER A 771 -14.75 10.53 -11.51
CA SER A 771 -14.39 9.27 -10.85
C SER A 771 -15.25 8.10 -11.36
N LEU A 772 -14.82 6.87 -11.04
CA LEU A 772 -15.57 5.64 -11.26
C LEU A 772 -15.70 4.90 -9.92
N SER A 773 -16.88 4.35 -9.65
CA SER A 773 -17.13 3.45 -8.52
C SER A 773 -18.21 2.45 -8.90
N GLU A 774 -17.90 1.15 -8.86
CA GLU A 774 -18.85 0.09 -9.20
C GLU A 774 -18.51 -1.26 -8.53
N ASN A 775 -19.50 -2.02 -8.08
CA ASN A 775 -19.35 -3.32 -7.43
C ASN A 775 -19.48 -4.47 -8.45
N TYR A 776 -18.55 -5.41 -8.43
CA TYR A 776 -18.53 -6.58 -9.32
C TYR A 776 -18.17 -7.85 -8.55
N PRO A 777 -18.71 -9.03 -8.96
CA PRO A 777 -18.00 -10.27 -8.75
C PRO A 777 -16.56 -10.14 -9.28
N THR A 778 -15.58 -10.56 -8.50
CA THR A 778 -14.15 -10.29 -8.78
C THR A 778 -13.72 -10.89 -10.12
N ALA A 779 -14.24 -12.08 -10.46
CA ALA A 779 -14.01 -12.70 -11.77
C ALA A 779 -14.53 -11.86 -12.95
N GLU A 780 -15.69 -11.22 -12.79
CA GLU A 780 -16.27 -10.37 -13.85
C GLU A 780 -15.52 -9.04 -13.99
N MET A 781 -15.05 -8.47 -12.87
CA MET A 781 -14.29 -7.22 -12.85
C MET A 781 -13.04 -7.29 -13.73
N TYR A 782 -12.35 -8.43 -13.74
CA TYR A 782 -11.14 -8.67 -14.53
C TYR A 782 -11.40 -9.22 -15.94
N ARG A 783 -12.66 -9.26 -16.37
CA ARG A 783 -13.07 -9.75 -17.70
C ARG A 783 -13.86 -8.71 -18.49
N GLN A 784 -14.90 -8.13 -17.89
CA GLN A 784 -15.86 -7.24 -18.56
C GLN A 784 -16.39 -6.11 -17.66
N PRO A 785 -15.53 -5.19 -17.19
CA PRO A 785 -15.96 -4.07 -16.35
C PRO A 785 -16.75 -3.03 -17.17
N VAL A 786 -18.08 -3.13 -17.17
CA VAL A 786 -19.00 -2.28 -17.96
C VAL A 786 -18.76 -0.79 -17.71
N VAL A 787 -18.58 -0.38 -16.45
CA VAL A 787 -18.37 1.04 -16.07
C VAL A 787 -17.15 1.67 -16.77
N ILE A 788 -16.11 0.88 -17.06
CA ILE A 788 -14.91 1.33 -17.78
C ILE A 788 -15.23 1.45 -19.27
N SER A 789 -15.89 0.45 -19.84
CA SER A 789 -16.28 0.41 -21.25
C SER A 789 -17.25 1.55 -21.61
N ASP A 790 -18.21 1.86 -20.74
CA ASP A 790 -19.11 3.00 -20.91
C ASP A 790 -18.34 4.34 -20.91
N ALA A 791 -17.37 4.48 -20.01
CA ALA A 791 -16.53 5.66 -19.95
C ALA A 791 -15.68 5.83 -21.22
N VAL A 792 -15.07 4.75 -21.71
CA VAL A 792 -14.32 4.75 -22.98
C VAL A 792 -15.25 5.13 -24.14
N SER A 793 -16.45 4.54 -24.22
CA SER A 793 -17.43 4.82 -25.26
C SER A 793 -17.91 6.29 -25.25
N ASN A 794 -18.11 6.88 -24.07
CA ASN A 794 -18.49 8.28 -23.94
C ASN A 794 -17.38 9.21 -24.45
N LEU A 795 -16.14 8.96 -24.03
CA LEU A 795 -14.99 9.77 -24.46
C LEU A 795 -14.66 9.55 -25.95
N TYR A 796 -14.84 8.34 -26.46
CA TYR A 796 -14.71 8.08 -27.89
C TYR A 796 -15.67 8.94 -28.72
N ARG A 797 -16.94 9.07 -28.27
CA ARG A 797 -17.94 9.95 -28.90
C ARG A 797 -17.58 11.43 -28.78
N GLU A 798 -16.87 11.83 -27.73
CA GLU A 798 -16.30 13.18 -27.58
C GLU A 798 -15.02 13.42 -28.42
N GLY A 799 -14.62 12.45 -29.24
CA GLY A 799 -13.50 12.55 -30.18
C GLY A 799 -12.15 12.13 -29.59
N TYR A 800 -12.10 11.55 -28.39
CA TYR A 800 -10.88 10.96 -27.86
C TYR A 800 -10.55 9.65 -28.59
N ARG A 801 -9.27 9.45 -28.91
CA ARG A 801 -8.77 8.22 -29.55
C ARG A 801 -7.64 7.56 -28.79
N HIS A 802 -6.87 8.31 -27.98
CA HIS A 802 -5.74 7.78 -27.22
C HIS A 802 -6.09 7.65 -25.74
N PHE A 803 -5.89 6.45 -25.17
CA PHE A 803 -6.24 6.10 -23.80
C PHE A 803 -5.04 5.49 -23.07
N LEU A 804 -4.46 6.23 -22.13
CA LEU A 804 -3.51 5.69 -21.16
C LEU A 804 -4.30 5.00 -20.07
N TYR A 805 -4.16 3.69 -19.98
CA TYR A 805 -4.86 2.85 -19.02
C TYR A 805 -3.88 2.42 -17.92
N ILE A 806 -3.96 3.09 -16.77
CA ILE A 806 -3.02 2.97 -15.67
C ILE A 806 -3.62 2.13 -14.54
N ALA A 807 -2.95 1.05 -14.17
CA ALA A 807 -3.29 0.24 -12.99
C ALA A 807 -2.07 -0.07 -12.13
N GLN A 808 -2.31 -0.65 -10.95
CA GLN A 808 -1.23 -1.14 -10.10
C GLN A 808 -0.41 -2.22 -10.84
N THR A 809 0.89 -2.22 -10.57
CA THR A 809 1.85 -3.14 -11.15
C THR A 809 1.44 -4.61 -10.98
N PRO A 810 1.49 -5.43 -12.05
CA PRO A 810 1.09 -6.84 -12.01
C PRO A 810 2.16 -7.77 -11.44
N PHE A 811 3.17 -7.24 -10.73
CA PHE A 811 4.23 -8.06 -10.14
C PHE A 811 3.69 -8.93 -9.02
N THR A 812 4.12 -10.19 -9.02
CA THR A 812 3.56 -11.23 -8.16
C THR A 812 4.51 -11.61 -7.04
N ASP A 813 5.81 -11.36 -7.20
CA ASP A 813 6.87 -11.92 -6.34
C ASP A 813 6.77 -13.47 -6.21
N THR A 814 6.23 -14.16 -7.21
CA THR A 814 6.12 -15.64 -7.24
C THR A 814 7.10 -16.26 -8.22
N LEU A 815 7.37 -17.57 -8.16
CA LEU A 815 8.21 -18.29 -9.13
C LEU A 815 7.44 -18.84 -10.34
N ASN A 816 6.11 -18.71 -10.35
CA ASN A 816 5.18 -19.27 -11.36
C ASN A 816 5.29 -20.78 -11.48
N LEU A 817 5.67 -21.47 -10.39
CA LEU A 817 5.71 -22.93 -10.39
C LEU A 817 4.29 -23.51 -10.51
N THR A 818 3.32 -22.90 -9.81
CA THR A 818 1.95 -23.45 -9.68
C THR A 818 0.99 -23.08 -10.82
N GLN A 819 1.49 -22.52 -11.92
CA GLN A 819 0.65 -22.06 -13.02
C GLN A 819 0.25 -23.20 -13.96
N GLN A 820 -1.02 -23.21 -14.37
CA GLN A 820 -1.42 -23.97 -15.55
C GLN A 820 -0.90 -23.27 -16.81
N THR A 821 -0.29 -24.04 -17.70
CA THR A 821 0.22 -23.58 -18.99
C THR A 821 -0.91 -22.94 -19.81
N ASP A 822 -0.69 -21.69 -20.20
CA ASP A 822 -1.27 -20.97 -21.34
C ASP A 822 -2.72 -20.41 -21.28
N GLY A 823 -3.46 -20.55 -20.16
CA GLY A 823 -4.85 -20.07 -20.05
C GLY A 823 -5.14 -18.85 -19.16
N ASP A 824 -4.56 -18.78 -17.95
CA ASP A 824 -5.02 -17.85 -16.92
C ASP A 824 -4.13 -16.60 -16.82
N ASN A 825 -4.48 -15.57 -17.60
CA ASN A 825 -3.91 -14.21 -17.50
C ASN A 825 -4.39 -13.42 -16.25
N ASP A 826 -4.93 -14.12 -15.24
CA ASP A 826 -5.52 -13.52 -14.04
C ASP A 826 -4.49 -12.78 -13.16
N GLN A 827 -3.18 -13.02 -13.36
CA GLN A 827 -2.11 -12.30 -12.68
C GLN A 827 -1.91 -10.86 -13.20
N LEU A 828 -2.37 -10.54 -14.41
CA LEU A 828 -2.27 -9.19 -14.94
C LEU A 828 -3.37 -8.25 -14.41
N PHE A 829 -4.34 -8.78 -13.65
CA PHE A 829 -5.45 -8.02 -13.06
C PHE A 829 -6.13 -7.10 -14.08
N PHE A 830 -6.07 -5.78 -13.89
CA PHE A 830 -6.66 -4.82 -14.81
C PHE A 830 -5.97 -4.78 -16.18
N HIS A 831 -4.76 -5.33 -16.31
CA HIS A 831 -4.05 -5.51 -17.58
C HIS A 831 -4.29 -6.90 -18.20
N SER A 832 -5.32 -7.64 -17.77
CA SER A 832 -5.64 -8.95 -18.37
C SER A 832 -5.97 -8.83 -19.85
N LYS A 833 -5.65 -9.86 -20.64
CA LYS A 833 -6.05 -9.94 -22.06
C LYS A 833 -7.55 -9.72 -22.23
N ASN A 834 -8.36 -10.25 -21.31
CA ASN A 834 -9.82 -10.16 -21.36
C ASN A 834 -10.31 -8.71 -21.29
N ILE A 835 -9.80 -7.90 -20.35
CA ILE A 835 -10.19 -6.48 -20.25
C ILE A 835 -9.72 -5.71 -21.47
N ILE A 836 -8.44 -5.83 -21.85
CA ILE A 836 -7.88 -5.05 -22.96
C ILE A 836 -8.63 -5.39 -24.26
N ARG A 837 -8.98 -6.67 -24.47
CA ARG A 837 -9.82 -7.11 -25.59
C ARG A 837 -11.22 -6.52 -25.51
N TYR A 838 -11.88 -6.61 -24.34
CA TYR A 838 -13.22 -6.08 -24.12
C TYR A 838 -13.32 -4.58 -24.44
N LEU A 839 -12.32 -3.79 -24.02
CA LEU A 839 -12.28 -2.35 -24.30
C LEU A 839 -11.98 -2.05 -25.77
N TYR A 840 -11.08 -2.81 -26.40
CA TYR A 840 -10.67 -2.56 -27.78
C TYR A 840 -11.73 -2.99 -28.81
N GLN A 841 -12.41 -4.11 -28.59
CA GLN A 841 -13.38 -4.67 -29.53
C GLN A 841 -14.60 -3.78 -29.76
N GLN A 842 -14.93 -2.91 -28.81
CA GLN A 842 -16.06 -1.99 -28.96
C GLN A 842 -15.74 -0.82 -29.90
N HIS A 843 -14.46 -0.42 -30.01
CA HIS A 843 -14.02 0.74 -30.78
C HIS A 843 -12.63 0.53 -31.38
N HIS A 844 -12.53 -0.16 -32.53
CA HIS A 844 -11.23 -0.53 -33.14
C HIS A 844 -10.29 0.64 -33.49
N GLU A 845 -10.83 1.86 -33.57
CA GLU A 845 -10.07 3.09 -33.83
C GLU A 845 -9.30 3.62 -32.62
N ILE A 846 -9.60 3.16 -31.40
CA ILE A 846 -8.88 3.64 -30.21
C ILE A 846 -7.48 3.06 -30.14
N LYS A 847 -6.56 3.84 -29.59
CA LYS A 847 -5.23 3.41 -29.18
C LYS A 847 -5.21 3.30 -27.65
N LEU A 848 -5.12 2.07 -27.17
CA LEU A 848 -5.09 1.76 -25.74
C LEU A 848 -3.67 1.44 -25.31
N TYR A 849 -3.18 2.11 -24.27
CA TYR A 849 -1.83 1.96 -23.72
C TYR A 849 -1.90 1.44 -22.28
N PRO A 850 -1.80 0.13 -22.04
CA PRO A 850 -1.72 -0.45 -20.71
C PRO A 850 -0.40 -0.05 -20.05
N ILE A 851 -0.47 0.65 -18.92
CA ILE A 851 0.68 1.22 -18.22
C ILE A 851 0.59 0.89 -16.75
N PHE A 852 1.71 0.54 -16.15
CA PHE A 852 1.86 0.45 -14.70
C PHE A 852 3.05 1.27 -14.24
N PHE A 853 3.12 1.50 -12.93
CA PHE A 853 4.20 2.28 -12.34
C PHE A 853 4.64 1.70 -11.01
N ASP A 854 5.92 1.81 -10.71
CA ASP A 854 6.48 1.53 -9.39
C ASP A 854 7.36 2.69 -8.93
N LYS A 855 7.70 2.70 -7.65
CA LYS A 855 8.55 3.70 -7.02
C LYS A 855 9.79 3.07 -6.42
N TYR A 856 10.94 3.44 -6.94
CA TYR A 856 12.24 3.12 -6.34
C TYR A 856 12.92 4.38 -5.79
N TYR A 857 14.11 4.22 -5.21
CA TYR A 857 14.80 5.28 -4.48
C TYR A 857 16.23 5.48 -4.95
N VAL A 858 16.64 6.75 -5.04
CA VAL A 858 17.99 7.16 -5.43
C VAL A 858 18.57 8.16 -4.45
N ARG A 859 19.89 8.25 -4.38
CA ARG A 859 20.61 9.24 -3.57
C ARG A 859 21.03 10.41 -4.46
N LYS A 860 20.71 11.63 -4.03
CA LYS A 860 21.26 12.87 -4.62
C LYS A 860 22.71 13.08 -4.15
N LEU A 861 23.62 13.27 -5.10
CA LEU A 861 25.05 13.50 -4.86
C LEU A 861 25.41 14.99 -4.97
N ASP A 862 24.79 15.71 -5.90
CA ASP A 862 24.95 17.17 -6.04
C ASP A 862 23.82 17.90 -5.31
N GLU A 863 24.13 18.72 -4.30
CA GLU A 863 23.12 19.45 -3.53
C GLU A 863 22.40 20.54 -4.34
N LYS A 864 23.03 21.07 -5.41
CA LYS A 864 22.51 22.15 -6.28
C LYS A 864 21.57 21.64 -7.39
N LEU A 865 21.25 20.35 -7.42
CA LEU A 865 20.40 19.76 -8.45
C LEU A 865 18.98 20.33 -8.46
N THR A 866 18.46 20.61 -9.66
CA THR A 866 17.06 20.97 -9.93
C THR A 866 16.10 19.91 -9.36
N THR A 867 14.88 20.33 -9.03
CA THR A 867 13.91 19.50 -8.29
C THR A 867 13.07 18.58 -9.17
N SER A 868 13.17 18.67 -10.50
CA SER A 868 12.36 17.91 -11.45
C SER A 868 13.25 17.36 -12.57
N LEU A 869 13.44 16.04 -12.61
CA LEU A 869 14.34 15.37 -13.56
C LEU A 869 13.62 14.20 -14.23
N TYR A 870 14.10 13.78 -15.42
CA TYR A 870 13.49 12.67 -16.15
C TYR A 870 14.48 11.88 -17.01
N ILE A 871 14.13 10.63 -17.32
CA ILE A 871 14.74 9.81 -18.39
C ILE A 871 13.61 9.25 -19.24
N GLN A 872 13.75 9.33 -20.56
CA GLN A 872 12.76 8.83 -21.53
C GLN A 872 13.35 7.93 -22.62
N ASP A 873 14.69 7.77 -22.64
CA ASP A 873 15.35 6.86 -23.58
C ASP A 873 15.11 5.42 -23.12
N THR A 874 14.34 4.67 -23.90
CA THR A 874 13.96 3.31 -23.54
C THR A 874 15.15 2.36 -23.58
N LYS A 875 16.12 2.57 -24.48
CA LYS A 875 17.32 1.72 -24.56
C LYS A 875 18.20 1.89 -23.31
N GLU A 876 18.25 3.10 -22.78
CA GLU A 876 18.86 3.34 -21.47
C GLU A 876 18.09 2.62 -20.36
N LEU A 877 16.77 2.80 -20.31
CA LEU A 877 15.91 2.25 -19.25
C LEU A 877 15.83 0.72 -19.25
N MET A 878 15.92 0.06 -20.41
CA MET A 878 16.11 -1.39 -20.52
C MET A 878 17.46 -1.86 -19.93
N GLY A 879 18.42 -0.95 -19.74
CA GLY A 879 19.61 -1.24 -18.95
C GLY A 879 19.34 -1.40 -17.45
N LEU A 880 18.19 -0.92 -16.94
CA LEU A 880 17.78 -1.11 -15.55
C LEU A 880 17.17 -2.50 -15.35
N VAL A 881 16.33 -2.95 -16.28
CA VAL A 881 15.66 -4.26 -16.30
C VAL A 881 15.89 -4.90 -17.66
N ASN A 882 16.65 -6.00 -17.68
CA ASN A 882 16.83 -6.78 -18.89
C ASN A 882 15.73 -7.82 -18.97
N ASP A 883 14.75 -7.61 -19.84
CA ASP A 883 13.72 -8.61 -20.15
C ASP A 883 14.03 -9.25 -21.51
N PRO A 884 14.55 -10.49 -21.55
CA PRO A 884 14.83 -11.20 -22.80
C PRO A 884 13.57 -11.41 -23.65
N SER A 885 12.41 -11.51 -23.01
CA SER A 885 11.11 -11.70 -23.66
C SER A 885 10.46 -10.40 -24.10
N GLN A 886 11.01 -9.25 -23.67
CA GLN A 886 10.47 -7.90 -23.83
C GLN A 886 8.99 -7.79 -23.42
N GLN A 887 8.50 -8.63 -22.50
CA GLN A 887 7.12 -8.59 -22.06
C GLN A 887 6.82 -7.36 -21.22
N ALA A 888 7.76 -6.92 -20.37
CA ALA A 888 7.64 -5.70 -19.58
C ALA A 888 8.75 -4.71 -19.95
N VAL A 889 8.37 -3.52 -20.43
CA VAL A 889 9.33 -2.50 -20.90
C VAL A 889 9.16 -1.20 -20.13
N VAL A 890 10.21 -0.79 -19.42
CA VAL A 890 10.31 0.51 -18.75
C VAL A 890 10.63 1.58 -19.81
N PHE A 891 9.77 2.60 -19.93
CA PHE A 891 9.89 3.62 -20.97
C PHE A 891 10.00 5.06 -20.44
N PHE A 892 9.74 5.30 -19.15
CA PHE A 892 9.83 6.65 -18.58
C PHE A 892 10.08 6.68 -17.06
N ASN A 893 11.10 7.42 -16.63
CA ASN A 893 11.38 7.67 -15.21
C ASN A 893 11.29 9.15 -14.87
N LEU A 894 10.61 9.48 -13.78
CA LEU A 894 10.51 10.84 -13.22
C LEU A 894 11.06 10.90 -11.81
N PHE A 895 11.80 11.97 -11.52
CA PHE A 895 12.51 12.16 -10.26
C PHE A 895 12.11 13.49 -9.66
N ASN A 896 11.69 13.49 -8.40
CA ASN A 896 11.67 14.73 -7.63
C ASN A 896 12.95 14.85 -6.80
N GLY A 897 13.71 15.92 -7.01
CA GLY A 897 14.94 16.23 -6.26
C GLY A 897 14.66 16.75 -4.85
N ILE A 898 13.46 16.51 -4.31
CA ILE A 898 13.02 17.05 -3.03
C ILE A 898 13.28 16.04 -1.90
N THR A 899 14.17 16.41 -1.00
CA THR A 899 14.27 15.79 0.31
C THR A 899 13.21 16.37 1.25
N VAL A 900 12.14 15.62 1.53
CA VAL A 900 11.08 16.07 2.46
C VAL A 900 11.41 15.61 3.89
N GLY A 901 11.86 16.53 4.75
CA GLY A 901 12.19 16.27 6.17
C GLY A 901 13.39 17.11 6.65
N LYS A 902 13.84 16.92 7.90
CA LYS A 902 15.11 17.52 8.36
C LYS A 902 16.28 16.81 7.65
N GLY A 903 17.25 17.59 7.14
CA GLY A 903 18.20 17.19 6.10
C GLY A 903 19.07 15.95 6.37
N ASP A 904 19.23 15.54 7.63
CA ASP A 904 19.99 14.34 8.00
C ASP A 904 19.15 13.06 8.11
N ASP A 905 17.82 13.15 8.28
CA ASP A 905 16.99 11.98 8.60
C ASP A 905 16.51 11.22 7.35
N ARG A 906 16.55 11.86 6.17
CA ARG A 906 16.06 11.29 4.90
C ARG A 906 17.05 11.59 3.78
N ILE A 907 17.86 10.60 3.43
CA ILE A 907 18.93 10.75 2.43
C ILE A 907 18.57 10.22 1.05
N TYR A 908 17.43 9.55 0.89
CA TYR A 908 16.97 9.00 -0.38
C TYR A 908 15.81 9.82 -0.95
N ASN A 909 15.79 9.95 -2.28
CA ASN A 909 14.74 10.61 -3.06
C ASN A 909 14.00 9.56 -3.88
N GLY A 910 12.71 9.77 -4.10
CA GLY A 910 11.90 8.84 -4.89
C GLY A 910 12.09 9.01 -6.39
N VAL A 911 11.82 7.94 -7.12
CA VAL A 911 11.69 7.92 -8.58
C VAL A 911 10.44 7.14 -8.90
N ILE A 912 9.59 7.66 -9.77
CA ILE A 912 8.48 6.89 -10.34
C ILE A 912 8.93 6.37 -11.70
N SER A 913 8.72 5.07 -11.92
CA SER A 913 9.13 4.33 -13.11
C SER A 913 7.89 3.81 -13.80
N TYR A 914 7.66 4.22 -15.05
CA TYR A 914 6.55 3.77 -15.88
C TYR A 914 6.98 2.67 -16.83
N ALA A 915 6.15 1.63 -16.91
CA ALA A 915 6.35 0.51 -17.79
C ALA A 915 5.05 0.07 -18.47
N THR A 916 5.19 -0.62 -19.59
CA THR A 916 4.09 -1.18 -20.39
C THR A 916 4.34 -2.65 -20.67
N LEU A 917 3.31 -3.35 -21.16
CA LEU A 917 3.38 -4.75 -21.55
C LEU A 917 3.39 -4.88 -23.08
N LEU A 918 4.44 -5.48 -23.65
CA LEU A 918 4.52 -5.81 -25.08
C LEU A 918 4.37 -7.32 -25.29
N ASN A 919 4.00 -7.73 -26.50
CA ASN A 919 3.83 -9.12 -26.90
C ASN A 919 2.76 -9.91 -26.13
N VAL A 920 2.01 -9.25 -25.24
CA VAL A 920 0.91 -9.86 -24.46
C VAL A 920 -0.40 -9.86 -25.26
N TYR A 921 -0.62 -8.87 -26.13
CA TYR A 921 -1.93 -8.62 -26.76
C TYR A 921 -1.95 -8.85 -28.27
N GLN A 922 -0.95 -9.54 -28.83
CA GLN A 922 -0.69 -9.67 -30.27
C GLN A 922 -1.89 -10.19 -31.08
N GLU A 923 -2.78 -10.95 -30.44
CA GLU A 923 -3.96 -11.55 -31.06
C GLU A 923 -5.05 -10.54 -31.47
N PHE A 924 -5.11 -9.37 -30.83
CA PHE A 924 -6.23 -8.44 -31.02
C PHE A 924 -5.87 -6.95 -30.93
N LEU A 925 -4.76 -6.58 -30.30
CA LEU A 925 -4.34 -5.18 -30.20
C LEU A 925 -3.22 -4.90 -31.20
N ASP A 926 -3.25 -3.71 -31.80
CA ASP A 926 -2.20 -3.24 -32.71
C ASP A 926 -0.88 -3.03 -31.96
N GLU A 927 -0.02 -4.05 -31.98
CA GLU A 927 1.34 -4.02 -31.41
C GLU A 927 2.19 -2.88 -31.97
N LYS A 928 1.98 -2.47 -33.23
CA LYS A 928 2.72 -1.31 -33.77
C LYS A 928 2.33 -0.04 -33.02
N GLY A 929 1.06 0.12 -32.67
CA GLY A 929 0.56 1.22 -31.85
C GLY A 929 1.12 1.21 -30.43
N LEU A 930 1.26 0.04 -29.79
CA LEU A 930 1.89 -0.07 -28.47
C LEU A 930 3.39 0.23 -28.52
N ARG A 931 4.08 -0.28 -29.54
CA ARG A 931 5.52 -0.03 -29.74
C ARG A 931 5.83 1.45 -29.95
N GLN A 932 4.88 2.25 -30.44
CA GLN A 932 5.05 3.70 -30.49
C GLN A 932 5.31 4.34 -29.11
N LEU A 933 4.88 3.74 -28.00
CA LEU A 933 5.18 4.22 -26.64
C LEU A 933 6.63 3.92 -26.21
N VAL A 934 7.25 2.92 -26.84
CA VAL A 934 8.58 2.41 -26.53
C VAL A 934 9.63 2.99 -27.47
N ASP A 935 9.34 2.99 -28.76
CA ASP A 935 10.17 3.54 -29.82
C ASP A 935 10.21 5.08 -29.75
N ASP A 936 11.32 5.69 -30.18
CA ASP A 936 11.47 7.15 -30.16
C ASP A 936 10.64 7.81 -31.26
N THR A 937 9.36 7.99 -30.96
CA THR A 937 8.34 8.57 -31.84
C THR A 937 7.84 9.91 -31.29
N GLU A 938 7.19 10.68 -32.15
CA GLU A 938 6.52 11.93 -31.75
C GLU A 938 5.39 11.70 -30.75
N ILE A 939 4.56 10.68 -30.97
CA ILE A 939 3.46 10.34 -30.08
C ILE A 939 3.95 9.92 -28.68
N LYS A 940 5.09 9.23 -28.58
CA LYS A 940 5.75 8.96 -27.30
C LYS A 940 6.03 10.27 -26.58
N ASN A 941 6.71 11.20 -27.23
CA ASN A 941 7.06 12.48 -26.63
C ASN A 941 5.82 13.23 -26.12
N ASP A 942 4.75 13.28 -26.91
CA ASP A 942 3.47 13.91 -26.51
C ASP A 942 2.87 13.25 -25.26
N ILE A 943 2.80 11.92 -25.23
CA ILE A 943 2.31 11.16 -24.07
C ILE A 943 3.17 11.42 -22.83
N LEU A 944 4.50 11.41 -22.97
CA LEU A 944 5.43 11.66 -21.85
C LEU A 944 5.33 13.11 -21.33
N GLN A 945 5.10 14.09 -22.22
CA GLN A 945 4.80 15.45 -21.81
C GLN A 945 3.51 15.49 -21.01
N TYR A 946 2.43 14.89 -21.50
CA TYR A 946 1.14 14.88 -20.80
C TYR A 946 1.18 14.17 -19.45
N LEU A 947 1.90 13.05 -19.34
CA LEU A 947 2.20 12.43 -18.06
C LEU A 947 2.96 13.39 -17.14
N THR A 948 4.01 14.07 -17.65
CA THR A 948 4.75 15.07 -16.87
C THR A 948 3.83 16.19 -16.36
N LEU A 949 2.98 16.75 -17.22
CA LEU A 949 2.04 17.80 -16.84
C LEU A 949 1.06 17.33 -15.76
N LEU A 950 0.62 16.06 -15.79
CA LEU A 950 -0.19 15.47 -14.72
C LEU A 950 0.55 15.48 -13.37
N HIS A 951 1.85 15.19 -13.35
CA HIS A 951 2.64 15.25 -12.11
C HIS A 951 2.76 16.67 -11.55
N PHE A 952 2.84 17.69 -12.41
CA PHE A 952 2.83 19.10 -11.98
C PHE A 952 1.43 19.54 -11.54
N SER A 953 0.38 19.10 -12.25
CA SER A 953 -1.01 19.47 -11.99
C SER A 953 -1.53 18.99 -10.62
N ARG A 954 -0.94 17.90 -10.10
CA ARG A 954 -1.30 17.29 -8.81
C ARG A 954 -0.44 17.78 -7.64
N TYR A 955 0.47 18.73 -7.83
CA TYR A 955 1.32 19.20 -6.74
C TYR A 955 0.55 20.01 -5.70
N GLU A 956 0.80 19.74 -4.41
CA GLU A 956 0.00 20.26 -3.30
C GLU A 956 0.71 21.33 -2.46
N LYS A 957 1.92 21.77 -2.84
CA LYS A 957 2.58 22.92 -2.18
C LYS A 957 2.49 24.17 -3.03
N SER A 958 2.33 25.30 -2.34
CA SER A 958 2.16 26.62 -2.98
C SER A 958 3.47 27.30 -3.42
N ARG A 959 4.62 26.89 -2.87
CA ARG A 959 5.94 27.46 -3.16
C ARG A 959 6.88 26.37 -3.69
N ASP A 960 7.79 26.77 -4.56
CA ASP A 960 8.81 25.90 -5.18
C ASP A 960 8.17 24.65 -5.81
N LEU A 961 7.26 24.90 -6.76
CA LEU A 961 6.48 23.87 -7.42
C LEU A 961 7.42 22.92 -8.18
N SER A 962 7.27 21.63 -7.92
CA SER A 962 8.02 20.55 -8.58
C SER A 962 7.06 19.42 -8.90
N LEU A 963 7.53 18.39 -9.57
CA LEU A 963 6.69 17.24 -9.86
C LEU A 963 6.30 16.47 -8.57
N LYS A 964 5.01 16.17 -8.40
CA LYS A 964 4.53 15.23 -7.37
C LYS A 964 4.78 13.81 -7.87
N LEU A 965 5.65 13.04 -7.21
CA LEU A 965 6.01 11.69 -7.70
C LEU A 965 4.83 10.71 -7.79
N GLU A 966 3.90 10.73 -6.85
CA GLU A 966 2.77 9.79 -6.81
C GLU A 966 1.44 10.53 -7.05
N PRO A 967 1.12 10.92 -8.30
CA PRO A 967 -0.11 11.63 -8.60
C PRO A 967 -1.36 10.75 -8.41
N TYR A 968 -1.18 9.42 -8.35
CA TYR A 968 -2.25 8.41 -8.29
C TYR A 968 -2.62 7.95 -6.88
N GLN A 969 -1.95 8.46 -5.83
CA GLN A 969 -2.08 7.98 -4.44
C GLN A 969 -3.53 7.91 -3.93
N GLY A 970 -4.43 8.77 -4.45
CA GLY A 970 -5.85 8.76 -4.10
C GLY A 970 -6.65 7.56 -4.63
N ILE A 971 -6.14 6.87 -5.67
CA ILE A 971 -6.77 5.68 -6.28
C ILE A 971 -5.91 4.43 -6.06
N ILE A 972 -4.59 4.54 -6.25
CA ILE A 972 -3.61 3.47 -6.11
C ILE A 972 -2.61 3.87 -5.02
N GLY A 973 -2.67 3.22 -3.85
CA GLY A 973 -1.73 3.46 -2.75
C GLY A 973 -2.32 3.33 -1.35
N ASP A 974 -1.53 3.69 -0.35
CA ASP A 974 -1.86 3.54 1.07
C ASP A 974 -2.91 4.52 1.60
N ASP A 975 -3.11 5.64 0.90
CA ASP A 975 -4.16 6.63 1.16
C ASP A 975 -5.26 6.58 0.08
N SER A 976 -5.35 5.47 -0.66
CA SER A 976 -6.39 5.27 -1.67
C SER A 976 -7.78 5.30 -1.05
N VAL A 977 -8.74 5.89 -1.75
CA VAL A 977 -10.13 5.98 -1.28
C VAL A 977 -10.71 4.60 -0.95
N GLY A 978 -10.35 3.56 -1.71
CA GLY A 978 -10.77 2.19 -1.42
C GLY A 978 -10.27 1.68 -0.05
N LYS A 979 -9.07 2.05 0.39
CA LYS A 979 -8.57 1.68 1.74
C LYS A 979 -9.21 2.53 2.83
N LEU A 980 -9.42 3.82 2.56
CA LEU A 980 -10.04 4.76 3.50
C LEU A 980 -11.54 4.47 3.73
N ALA A 981 -12.20 3.79 2.80
CA ALA A 981 -13.60 3.39 2.92
C ALA A 981 -13.84 2.27 3.96
N LEU A 982 -12.79 1.62 4.46
CA LEU A 982 -12.91 0.46 5.34
C LEU A 982 -13.02 0.86 6.82
N PHE A 983 -13.96 0.25 7.54
CA PHE A 983 -14.01 0.23 9.00
C PHE A 983 -14.66 -1.06 9.51
N LYS A 984 -14.59 -1.33 10.82
CA LYS A 984 -15.11 -2.58 11.38
C LYS A 984 -16.64 -2.62 11.39
N HIS A 985 -17.19 -3.81 11.10
CA HIS A 985 -18.62 -4.10 11.22
C HIS A 985 -19.06 -4.12 12.71
N MET A 986 -20.37 -4.28 12.97
CA MET A 986 -20.97 -4.17 14.32
C MET A 986 -20.29 -5.05 15.38
N ASN A 987 -19.86 -6.29 15.08
CA ASN A 987 -19.20 -7.14 16.08
C ASN A 987 -17.67 -7.04 16.06
N GLY A 988 -17.09 -6.15 15.26
CA GLY A 988 -15.65 -5.88 15.23
C GLY A 988 -14.80 -6.91 14.47
N GLN A 989 -15.39 -8.00 13.98
CA GLN A 989 -14.67 -9.13 13.38
C GLN A 989 -14.45 -8.97 11.87
N ALA A 990 -15.49 -8.53 11.16
CA ALA A 990 -15.44 -8.28 9.71
C ALA A 990 -15.22 -6.78 9.40
N GLU A 991 -14.78 -6.48 8.18
CA GLU A 991 -14.71 -5.10 7.67
C GLU A 991 -15.92 -4.78 6.78
N PHE A 992 -16.34 -3.53 6.82
CA PHE A 992 -17.37 -2.91 5.99
C PHE A 992 -16.74 -1.89 5.06
N ASN A 993 -17.17 -1.86 3.80
CA ASN A 993 -16.69 -0.93 2.78
C ASN A 993 -17.76 0.13 2.47
N SER A 994 -17.60 1.35 3.02
CA SER A 994 -18.61 2.40 2.84
C SER A 994 -18.74 2.89 1.40
N LEU A 995 -17.66 2.88 0.61
CA LEU A 995 -17.72 3.28 -0.79
C LEU A 995 -18.55 2.28 -1.59
N ALA A 996 -18.36 0.98 -1.36
CA ALA A 996 -19.13 -0.07 -2.01
C ALA A 996 -20.63 0.03 -1.66
N PHE A 997 -20.96 0.23 -0.38
CA PHE A 997 -22.35 0.43 0.04
C PHE A 997 -22.98 1.69 -0.57
N LEU A 998 -22.28 2.83 -0.49
CA LEU A 998 -22.78 4.10 -1.05
C LEU A 998 -22.87 4.07 -2.59
N THR A 999 -22.11 3.20 -3.25
CA THR A 999 -22.26 2.94 -4.68
C THR A 999 -23.61 2.29 -5.00
N GLU A 1000 -24.08 1.35 -4.17
CA GLU A 1000 -25.44 0.80 -4.30
C GLU A 1000 -26.52 1.83 -3.97
N VAL A 1001 -26.28 2.69 -2.95
CA VAL A 1001 -27.18 3.81 -2.63
C VAL A 1001 -27.31 4.76 -3.82
N LYS A 1002 -26.20 5.15 -4.47
CA LYS A 1002 -26.18 5.98 -5.68
C LYS A 1002 -27.06 5.37 -6.77
N LYS A 1003 -26.87 4.08 -7.09
CA LYS A 1003 -27.68 3.38 -8.12
C LYS A 1003 -29.17 3.40 -7.78
N ALA A 1004 -29.52 3.18 -6.52
CA ALA A 1004 -30.89 3.22 -6.03
C ALA A 1004 -31.55 4.61 -6.15
N LEU A 1005 -30.75 5.68 -6.10
CA LEU A 1005 -31.23 7.05 -6.28
C LEU A 1005 -31.38 7.44 -7.76
N TRP A 1006 -30.64 6.80 -8.68
CA TRP A 1006 -30.66 7.07 -10.12
C TRP A 1006 -31.72 6.30 -10.92
N SER A 1007 -32.26 5.19 -10.42
CA SER A 1007 -33.12 4.30 -11.21
C SER A 1007 -34.49 4.94 -11.54
N PHE A 1008 -34.69 5.28 -12.83
CA PHE A 1008 -35.98 5.56 -13.47
C PHE A 1008 -36.07 4.81 -14.80
#